data_AF-A0A0D0BAA6-F1
#
_entry.id   AF-A0A0D0BAA6-F1
#
_cell.length_a   1.000
_cell.length_b   1.000
_cell.length_c   1.000
_cell.angle_alpha   90.00
_cell.angle_beta   90.00
_cell.angle_gamma   90.00
#
_symmetry.space_group_name_H-M   'P 1'
#
loop_
_entity.id
_entity.type
_entity.pdbx_description
1 polymer ?
#
loop_
_entity_poly.entity_id
_entity_poly.type
_entity_poly.pdbx_seq_one_letter_code
_entity_poly.pdbx_strand_id
1 'polypeptide(L)'
;MDGRATPPPVHHVLRPHHIDLIAMLLLIFKEYELQKTLPKDFLLYMYRVLLMETSEVIEHRSHQQMLAMVKVAPHADAPVVQGLIGALENVANQLRALDQLTNFFLSTPSIFVEKSDDQPAVLRRTSLFGFFVRRCFVSFIKLSFYGVVQLQKDYQAWVNGSSSAGYGPIEKDPLTSDIWLFKTSSDLKSWARPEPFEAWEKGLATGDDIIGPENLRRYFEQHFHEHNDSGVRQHALLNLVRMHYTRKEYPAASKLLREAIAVARTSGDRITLQHCISMLHRLPSLNEIPVLNEIQPDLHPLEVLFDVTKLLDPQYGQPLTLCFEKLTEAIALHNHWVDTKQAMPCDAEICSHNAMQAVLWQTLGCYDLADVEESFVLLITRAGKGDPNRLNTLINRSYRKWFVLRSFGTATTSGDVVRPFIGRVPSVGGGRLAYTGPEDKSPRRFFDDFLLPRRPSSSTFVSKEYFFDESSTSLPALNMELHEVMNARRRGQAVAAIQPLLQALWQAEFQGRFPLYRLGMTLLADVGMEFGMSDHCRQLILGIMPQILSGQEMEHRAFANHTLARCMIASMDSSSMAFSNVFVPTTYILAEAGLRDALPCLLMAEADYMSLSMLEATSEVQQLLVVAYHNLGMAAEEEGAFERYTQSTKLAQAFEENPADPEATRVWDTVTEIGKSLASR
;
A
#
# COMPACT_ATOMS: atom_id res chain seq x y z
N MET A 1 -10.84 39.12 10.80
CA MET A 1 -12.06 38.91 10.00
C MET A 1 -11.63 38.11 8.79
N ASP A 2 -11.75 36.79 8.89
CA ASP A 2 -11.32 35.89 7.83
C ASP A 2 -12.13 36.17 6.58
N GLY A 3 -11.46 36.63 5.53
CA GLY A 3 -11.98 36.68 4.18
C GLY A 3 -12.22 35.24 3.71
N ARG A 4 -13.31 34.62 4.18
CA ARG A 4 -13.87 33.44 3.55
C ARG A 4 -14.24 33.86 2.15
N ALA A 5 -13.32 33.64 1.21
CA ALA A 5 -13.57 33.80 -0.21
C ALA A 5 -14.89 33.11 -0.50
N THR A 6 -15.86 33.85 -1.03
CA THR A 6 -17.14 33.28 -1.42
C THR A 6 -16.84 32.14 -2.39
N PRO A 7 -17.33 30.92 -2.11
CA PRO A 7 -17.05 29.78 -2.98
C PRO A 7 -17.49 30.13 -4.39
N PRO A 8 -16.74 29.69 -5.42
CA PRO A 8 -17.07 30.02 -6.80
C PRO A 8 -18.52 29.59 -7.08
N PRO A 9 -19.31 30.44 -7.78
CA PRO A 9 -20.69 30.11 -8.11
C PRO A 9 -20.71 28.82 -8.93
N VAL A 10 -21.40 27.80 -8.41
CA VAL A 10 -21.54 26.51 -9.08
C VAL A 10 -22.34 26.71 -10.37
N HIS A 11 -21.69 26.50 -11.51
CA HIS A 11 -22.31 26.63 -12.81
C HIS A 11 -23.26 25.45 -13.06
N HIS A 12 -24.54 25.62 -12.75
CA HIS A 12 -25.55 24.60 -12.98
C HIS A 12 -26.20 24.74 -14.36
N VAL A 13 -26.06 23.69 -15.17
CA VAL A 13 -26.71 23.57 -16.48
C VAL A 13 -27.96 22.71 -16.32
N LEU A 14 -29.10 23.23 -16.77
CA LEU A 14 -30.33 22.45 -16.81
C LEU A 14 -30.26 21.41 -17.93
N ARG A 15 -30.34 20.12 -17.59
CA ARG A 15 -30.23 18.99 -18.53
C ARG A 15 -31.55 18.21 -18.59
N PRO A 16 -31.80 17.41 -19.64
CA PRO A 16 -33.01 16.60 -19.79
C PRO A 16 -33.40 15.76 -18.58
N HIS A 17 -32.47 14.98 -18.01
CA HIS A 17 -32.76 14.12 -16.85
C HIS A 17 -33.21 14.90 -15.60
N HIS A 18 -32.84 16.18 -15.43
CA HIS A 18 -33.31 16.99 -14.31
C HIS A 18 -34.82 17.20 -14.36
N ILE A 19 -35.42 17.25 -15.56
CA ILE A 19 -36.87 17.42 -15.73
C ILE A 19 -37.60 16.21 -15.15
N ASP A 20 -37.11 15.00 -15.46
CA ASP A 20 -37.63 13.76 -14.91
C ASP A 20 -37.47 13.66 -13.40
N LEU A 21 -36.31 14.07 -12.87
CA LEU A 21 -36.08 14.10 -11.42
C LEU A 21 -37.04 15.07 -10.72
N ILE A 22 -37.28 16.26 -11.29
CA ILE A 22 -38.26 17.21 -10.76
C ILE A 22 -39.67 16.63 -10.84
N ALA A 23 -40.01 15.95 -11.94
CA ALA A 23 -41.31 15.29 -12.08
C ALA A 23 -41.51 14.17 -11.04
N MET A 24 -40.49 13.34 -10.80
CA MET A 24 -40.50 12.33 -9.73
C MET A 24 -40.67 12.97 -8.35
N LEU A 25 -39.93 14.04 -8.06
CA LEU A 25 -40.06 14.77 -6.79
C LEU A 25 -41.46 15.39 -6.62
N LEU A 26 -42.03 15.94 -7.70
CA LEU A 26 -43.39 16.47 -7.71
C LEU A 26 -44.41 15.38 -7.41
N LEU A 27 -44.40 14.28 -8.16
CA LEU A 27 -45.39 13.23 -8.00
C LEU A 27 -45.28 12.58 -6.61
N ILE A 28 -44.07 12.21 -6.18
CA ILE A 28 -43.87 11.53 -4.89
C ILE A 28 -44.24 12.44 -3.72
N PHE A 29 -43.66 13.63 -3.63
CA PHE A 29 -43.79 14.48 -2.43
C PHE A 29 -45.03 15.36 -2.44
N LYS A 30 -45.50 15.83 -3.60
CA LYS A 30 -46.64 16.75 -3.69
C LYS A 30 -47.97 16.02 -3.86
N GLU A 31 -48.03 15.01 -4.72
CA GLU A 31 -49.31 14.38 -5.08
C GLU A 31 -49.65 13.18 -4.18
N TYR A 32 -48.69 12.30 -3.92
CA TYR A 32 -48.96 11.01 -3.25
C TYR A 32 -48.58 10.98 -1.76
N GLU A 33 -47.47 11.62 -1.34
CA GLU A 33 -47.02 11.62 0.06
C GLU A 33 -47.86 12.53 0.97
N LEU A 34 -48.31 13.68 0.47
CA LEU A 34 -49.27 14.55 1.17
C LEU A 34 -50.57 13.82 1.54
N GLN A 35 -50.93 12.79 0.76
CA GLN A 35 -52.10 11.94 1.00
C GLN A 35 -51.77 10.69 1.85
N LYS A 36 -50.50 10.48 2.25
CA LYS A 36 -49.97 9.30 2.97
C LYS A 36 -50.34 7.96 2.29
N THR A 37 -50.38 7.94 0.96
CA THR A 37 -50.87 6.79 0.19
C THR A 37 -49.78 5.78 -0.20
N LEU A 38 -48.50 6.16 -0.08
CA LEU A 38 -47.37 5.32 -0.51
C LEU A 38 -46.84 4.41 0.61
N PRO A 39 -46.46 3.15 0.29
CA PRO A 39 -45.78 2.26 1.24
C PRO A 39 -44.43 2.84 1.71
N LYS A 40 -44.11 2.65 3.01
CA LYS A 40 -42.88 3.19 3.62
C LYS A 40 -41.61 2.60 3.00
N ASP A 41 -41.61 1.32 2.68
CA ASP A 41 -40.44 0.63 2.11
C ASP A 41 -40.17 1.10 0.66
N PHE A 42 -41.23 1.37 -0.11
CA PHE A 42 -41.14 2.00 -1.42
C PHE A 42 -40.56 3.42 -1.30
N LEU A 43 -41.08 4.22 -0.36
CA LEU A 43 -40.61 5.58 -0.14
C LEU A 43 -39.12 5.61 0.27
N LEU A 44 -38.68 4.71 1.15
CA LEU A 44 -37.28 4.59 1.53
C LEU A 44 -36.37 4.22 0.35
N TYR A 45 -36.82 3.30 -0.52
CA TYR A 45 -36.11 2.97 -1.75
C TYR A 45 -35.99 4.19 -2.68
N MET A 46 -37.09 4.91 -2.90
CA MET A 46 -37.11 6.12 -3.72
C MET A 46 -36.24 7.24 -3.15
N TYR A 47 -36.21 7.43 -1.82
CA TYR A 47 -35.29 8.37 -1.19
C TYR A 47 -33.83 8.04 -1.50
N ARG A 48 -33.43 6.77 -1.48
CA ARG A 48 -32.06 6.35 -1.82
C ARG A 48 -31.74 6.62 -3.28
N VAL A 49 -32.65 6.27 -4.20
CA VAL A 49 -32.48 6.51 -5.63
C VAL A 49 -32.37 8.01 -5.91
N LEU A 50 -33.33 8.80 -5.43
CA LEU A 50 -33.34 10.25 -5.63
C LEU A 50 -32.14 10.93 -4.99
N LEU A 51 -31.69 10.49 -3.82
CA LEU A 51 -30.49 11.05 -3.18
C LEU A 51 -29.25 10.81 -4.03
N MET A 52 -29.08 9.63 -4.62
CA MET A 52 -27.96 9.35 -5.52
C MET A 52 -28.03 10.18 -6.81
N GLU A 53 -29.19 10.25 -7.45
CA GLU A 53 -29.34 10.98 -8.72
C GLU A 53 -29.29 12.50 -8.55
N THR A 54 -29.92 13.06 -7.50
CA THR A 54 -29.89 14.52 -7.22
C THR A 54 -28.54 15.00 -6.69
N SER A 55 -27.68 14.09 -6.22
CA SER A 55 -26.31 14.42 -5.83
C SER A 55 -25.39 14.66 -7.02
N GLU A 56 -25.78 14.23 -8.23
CA GLU A 56 -24.98 14.34 -9.48
C GLU A 56 -23.58 13.71 -9.38
N VAL A 57 -23.37 12.78 -8.43
CA VAL A 57 -22.09 12.08 -8.22
C VAL A 57 -21.90 10.91 -9.21
N ILE A 58 -22.99 10.40 -9.79
CA ILE A 58 -22.97 9.28 -10.75
C ILE A 58 -23.38 9.82 -12.13
N GLU A 59 -22.86 9.20 -13.20
CA GLU A 59 -23.36 9.42 -14.54
C GLU A 59 -24.88 9.26 -14.61
N HIS A 60 -25.55 10.20 -15.27
CA HIS A 60 -27.00 10.21 -15.37
C HIS A 60 -27.52 8.93 -16.05
N ARG A 61 -28.55 8.34 -15.47
CA ARG A 61 -29.23 7.20 -16.11
C ARG A 61 -30.10 7.66 -17.26
N SER A 62 -30.43 6.78 -18.20
CA SER A 62 -31.41 7.09 -19.24
C SER A 62 -32.85 7.06 -18.69
N HIS A 63 -33.79 7.69 -19.41
CA HIS A 63 -35.22 7.67 -19.05
C HIS A 63 -35.75 6.25 -18.78
N GLN A 64 -35.40 5.31 -19.66
CA GLN A 64 -35.81 3.91 -19.54
C GLN A 64 -35.22 3.23 -18.31
N GLN A 65 -33.96 3.51 -17.97
CA GLN A 65 -33.30 2.98 -16.78
C GLN A 65 -33.92 3.55 -15.50
N MET A 66 -34.27 4.84 -15.48
CA MET A 66 -34.98 5.47 -14.36
C MET A 66 -36.35 4.83 -14.15
N LEU A 67 -37.15 4.67 -15.20
CA LEU A 67 -38.44 3.98 -15.12
C LEU A 67 -38.31 2.52 -14.68
N ALA A 68 -37.31 1.81 -15.19
CA ALA A 68 -37.07 0.42 -14.81
C ALA A 68 -36.76 0.29 -13.30
N MET A 69 -36.02 1.23 -12.71
CA MET A 69 -35.77 1.22 -11.26
C MET A 69 -37.04 1.39 -10.44
N VAL A 70 -37.93 2.30 -10.84
CA VAL A 70 -39.21 2.52 -10.13
C VAL A 70 -40.09 1.27 -10.23
N LYS A 71 -40.05 0.55 -11.36
CA LYS A 71 -40.80 -0.70 -11.56
C LYS A 71 -40.25 -1.89 -10.76
N VAL A 72 -38.96 -1.89 -10.42
CA VAL A 72 -38.31 -2.95 -9.62
C VAL A 72 -38.36 -2.65 -8.11
N ALA A 73 -38.88 -1.48 -7.73
CA ALA A 73 -38.98 -1.07 -6.33
C ALA A 73 -39.86 -2.02 -5.48
N PRO A 74 -39.57 -2.15 -4.17
CA PRO A 74 -40.40 -2.95 -3.27
C PRO A 74 -41.84 -2.42 -3.27
N HIS A 75 -42.82 -3.32 -3.34
CA HIS A 75 -44.25 -3.01 -3.46
C HIS A 75 -44.66 -2.25 -4.75
N ALA A 76 -43.91 -2.41 -5.84
CA ALA A 76 -44.29 -1.86 -7.15
C ALA A 76 -45.69 -2.31 -7.61
N ASP A 77 -46.15 -3.51 -7.23
CA ASP A 77 -47.48 -4.05 -7.60
C ASP A 77 -48.66 -3.35 -6.89
N ALA A 78 -48.39 -2.50 -5.88
CA ALA A 78 -49.46 -1.78 -5.20
C ALA A 78 -50.18 -0.83 -6.17
N PRO A 79 -51.52 -0.75 -6.15
CA PRO A 79 -52.29 0.01 -7.15
C PRO A 79 -51.96 1.50 -7.16
N VAL A 80 -51.64 2.07 -5.99
CA VAL A 80 -51.20 3.47 -5.85
C VAL A 80 -49.84 3.68 -6.52
N VAL A 81 -48.91 2.73 -6.37
CA VAL A 81 -47.57 2.79 -6.97
C VAL A 81 -47.65 2.57 -8.48
N GLN A 82 -48.53 1.68 -8.96
CA GLN A 82 -48.82 1.54 -10.40
C GLN A 82 -49.42 2.82 -10.99
N GLY A 83 -50.28 3.52 -10.24
CA GLY A 83 -50.77 4.85 -10.62
C GLY A 83 -49.65 5.88 -10.75
N LEU A 84 -48.71 5.90 -9.81
CA LEU A 84 -47.50 6.73 -9.87
C LEU A 84 -46.61 6.39 -11.07
N ILE A 85 -46.37 5.10 -11.34
CA ILE A 85 -45.57 4.63 -12.47
C ILE A 85 -46.23 5.06 -13.79
N GLY A 86 -47.54 4.85 -13.93
CA GLY A 86 -48.28 5.29 -15.12
C GLY A 86 -48.27 6.81 -15.29
N ALA A 87 -48.33 7.57 -14.20
CA ALA A 87 -48.18 9.02 -14.24
C ALA A 87 -46.78 9.43 -14.74
N LEU A 88 -45.71 8.79 -14.23
CA LEU A 88 -44.32 9.02 -14.64
C LEU A 88 -44.08 8.70 -16.11
N GLU A 89 -44.60 7.59 -16.61
CA GLU A 89 -44.51 7.22 -18.04
C GLU A 89 -45.20 8.25 -18.94
N ASN A 90 -46.26 8.89 -18.44
CA ASN A 90 -47.00 9.89 -19.21
C ASN A 90 -46.38 11.30 -19.15
N VAL A 91 -45.43 11.57 -18.24
CA VAL A 91 -44.78 12.89 -18.11
C VAL A 91 -44.16 13.32 -19.43
N ALA A 92 -43.45 12.43 -20.12
CA ALA A 92 -42.80 12.76 -21.38
C ALA A 92 -43.79 13.19 -22.47
N ASN A 93 -44.98 12.57 -22.50
CA ASN A 93 -46.06 12.92 -23.43
C ASN A 93 -46.71 14.27 -23.06
N GLN A 94 -46.84 14.54 -21.76
CA GLN A 94 -47.39 15.80 -21.25
C GLN A 94 -46.47 17.00 -21.44
N LEU A 95 -45.15 16.77 -21.60
CA LEU A 95 -44.15 17.82 -21.82
C LEU A 95 -43.74 17.93 -23.29
N ARG A 96 -44.61 17.52 -24.21
CA ARG A 96 -44.34 17.56 -25.65
C ARG A 96 -44.48 18.96 -26.22
N ALA A 97 -45.38 19.81 -25.72
CA ALA A 97 -45.49 21.19 -26.16
C ALA A 97 -44.62 22.13 -25.30
N LEU A 98 -44.13 23.21 -25.92
CA LEU A 98 -43.32 24.23 -25.26
C LEU A 98 -44.06 24.91 -24.08
N ASP A 99 -45.35 25.20 -24.29
CA ASP A 99 -46.20 25.82 -23.26
C ASP A 99 -46.38 24.89 -22.06
N GLN A 100 -46.46 23.58 -22.29
CA GLN A 100 -46.58 22.58 -21.22
C GLN A 100 -45.29 22.50 -20.39
N LEU A 101 -44.12 22.51 -21.03
CA LEU A 101 -42.83 22.55 -20.34
C LEU A 101 -42.68 23.82 -19.50
N THR A 102 -43.09 24.96 -20.06
CA THR A 102 -43.03 26.25 -19.35
C THR A 102 -43.98 26.26 -18.15
N ASN A 103 -45.22 25.82 -18.34
CA ASN A 103 -46.20 25.71 -17.25
C ASN A 103 -45.75 24.73 -16.16
N PHE A 104 -45.10 23.62 -16.54
CA PHE A 104 -44.52 22.67 -15.60
C PHE A 104 -43.49 23.36 -14.69
N PHE A 105 -42.50 24.04 -15.25
CA PHE A 105 -41.50 24.75 -14.45
C PHE A 105 -42.07 25.91 -13.63
N LEU A 106 -43.06 26.63 -14.15
CA LEU A 106 -43.76 27.69 -13.39
C LEU A 106 -44.57 27.14 -12.22
N SER A 107 -44.96 25.86 -12.23
CA SER A 107 -45.65 25.20 -11.12
C SER A 107 -44.70 24.72 -10.01
N THR A 108 -43.42 24.52 -10.32
CA THR A 108 -42.38 24.00 -9.42
C THR A 108 -42.16 24.80 -8.13
N PRO A 109 -42.23 26.15 -8.11
CA PRO A 109 -42.12 26.94 -6.87
C PRO A 109 -43.08 26.54 -5.77
N SER A 110 -44.24 25.94 -6.11
CA SER A 110 -45.20 25.47 -5.11
C SER A 110 -44.66 24.38 -4.16
N ILE A 111 -43.54 23.73 -4.50
CA ILE A 111 -42.92 22.68 -3.68
C ILE A 111 -42.00 23.26 -2.61
N PHE A 112 -41.30 24.37 -2.90
CA PHE A 112 -40.21 24.90 -2.06
C PHE A 112 -40.44 26.34 -1.57
N VAL A 113 -41.50 27.01 -2.01
CA VAL A 113 -41.90 28.33 -1.52
C VAL A 113 -42.95 28.17 -0.43
N GLU A 114 -42.63 28.62 0.78
CA GLU A 114 -43.58 28.72 1.90
C GLU A 114 -44.66 29.77 1.57
N LYS A 115 -45.93 29.40 1.73
CA LYS A 115 -47.07 30.28 1.45
C LYS A 115 -47.56 31.02 2.72
N SER A 116 -47.43 30.39 3.89
CA SER A 116 -47.79 30.93 5.22
C SER A 116 -47.27 30.00 6.33
N ASP A 117 -47.19 30.46 7.59
CA ASP A 117 -46.78 29.64 8.75
C ASP A 117 -47.64 28.37 8.92
N ASP A 118 -48.91 28.43 8.50
CA ASP A 118 -49.87 27.30 8.57
C ASP A 118 -49.76 26.29 7.41
N GLN A 119 -48.99 26.60 6.35
CA GLN A 119 -48.78 25.71 5.20
C GLN A 119 -47.28 25.64 4.86
N PRO A 120 -46.53 24.74 5.54
CA PRO A 120 -45.11 24.59 5.27
C PRO A 120 -44.88 24.10 3.83
N ALA A 121 -43.76 24.50 3.25
CA ALA A 121 -43.33 23.98 1.96
C ALA A 121 -43.19 22.45 2.00
N VAL A 122 -43.59 21.77 0.93
CA VAL A 122 -43.48 20.31 0.78
C VAL A 122 -42.02 19.87 0.95
N LEU A 123 -41.08 20.63 0.38
CA LEU A 123 -39.65 20.47 0.59
C LEU A 123 -39.08 21.76 1.20
N ARG A 124 -38.35 21.63 2.31
CA ARG A 124 -37.63 22.77 2.91
C ARG A 124 -36.58 23.29 1.94
N ARG A 125 -36.43 24.62 1.84
CA ARG A 125 -35.42 25.28 0.99
C ARG A 125 -33.98 24.88 1.28
N THR A 126 -33.70 24.47 2.52
CA THR A 126 -32.39 24.02 3.00
C THR A 126 -32.18 22.50 2.85
N SER A 127 -33.21 21.74 2.48
CA SER A 127 -33.07 20.32 2.18
C SER A 127 -32.38 20.12 0.83
N LEU A 128 -31.68 18.99 0.65
CA LEU A 128 -31.01 18.65 -0.60
C LEU A 128 -31.96 18.71 -1.81
N PHE A 129 -33.13 18.08 -1.70
CA PHE A 129 -34.13 18.08 -2.76
C PHE A 129 -34.72 19.47 -3.02
N GLY A 130 -35.01 20.24 -1.96
CA GLY A 130 -35.48 21.62 -2.11
C GLY A 130 -34.45 22.53 -2.77
N PHE A 131 -33.16 22.35 -2.44
CA PHE A 131 -32.06 23.07 -3.06
C PHE A 131 -31.90 22.69 -4.54
N PHE A 132 -31.93 21.40 -4.88
CA PHE A 132 -31.85 20.89 -6.25
C PHE A 132 -32.97 21.46 -7.14
N VAL A 133 -34.23 21.37 -6.68
CA VAL A 133 -35.40 21.86 -7.41
C VAL A 133 -35.32 23.37 -7.62
N ARG A 134 -34.94 24.13 -6.58
CA ARG A 134 -34.73 25.59 -6.68
C ARG A 134 -33.63 25.92 -7.67
N ARG A 135 -32.51 25.21 -7.64
CA ARG A 135 -31.37 25.40 -8.55
C ARG A 135 -31.78 25.18 -10.00
N CYS A 136 -32.55 24.11 -10.28
CA CYS A 136 -33.10 23.85 -11.60
C CYS A 136 -34.08 24.93 -12.06
N PHE A 137 -34.97 25.40 -11.18
CA PHE A 137 -35.91 26.47 -11.49
C PHE A 137 -35.21 27.81 -11.80
N VAL A 138 -34.18 28.16 -11.03
CA VAL A 138 -33.36 29.37 -11.31
C VAL A 138 -32.65 29.25 -12.64
N SER A 139 -32.06 28.09 -12.96
CA SER A 139 -31.45 27.85 -14.28
C SER A 139 -32.48 27.92 -15.41
N PHE A 140 -33.70 27.44 -15.21
CA PHE A 140 -34.78 27.54 -16.20
C PHE A 140 -35.16 29.00 -16.49
N ILE A 141 -35.32 29.84 -15.46
CA ILE A 141 -35.64 31.28 -15.63
C ILE A 141 -34.55 32.01 -16.42
N LYS A 142 -33.29 31.58 -16.30
CA LYS A 142 -32.17 32.17 -17.06
C LYS A 142 -32.19 31.81 -18.55
N LEU A 143 -32.93 30.78 -18.97
CA LEU A 143 -32.97 30.39 -20.38
C LEU A 143 -33.75 31.44 -21.20
N SER A 144 -33.23 31.75 -22.38
CA SER A 144 -33.99 32.49 -23.37
C SER A 144 -35.11 31.61 -23.95
N PHE A 145 -36.04 32.20 -24.69
CA PHE A 145 -37.05 31.43 -25.44
C PHE A 145 -36.42 30.33 -26.31
N TYR A 146 -35.31 30.63 -26.97
CA TYR A 146 -34.58 29.68 -27.81
C TYR A 146 -33.92 28.56 -26.98
N GLY A 147 -33.38 28.90 -25.81
CA GLY A 147 -32.87 27.93 -24.84
C GLY A 147 -33.95 26.95 -24.36
N VAL A 148 -35.17 27.43 -24.09
CA VAL A 148 -36.29 26.59 -23.69
C VAL A 148 -36.75 25.67 -24.83
N VAL A 149 -36.80 26.17 -26.07
CA VAL A 149 -37.13 25.37 -27.26
C VAL A 149 -36.12 24.23 -27.45
N GLN A 150 -34.84 24.50 -27.25
CA GLN A 150 -33.81 23.48 -27.39
C GLN A 150 -33.82 22.47 -26.25
N LEU A 151 -34.01 22.92 -25.01
CA LEU A 151 -34.19 22.03 -23.87
C LEU A 151 -35.36 21.05 -24.08
N GLN A 152 -36.47 21.54 -24.64
CA GLN A 152 -37.62 20.70 -24.99
C GLN A 152 -37.25 19.65 -26.05
N LYS A 153 -36.53 20.03 -27.11
CA LYS A 153 -36.09 19.10 -28.15
C LYS A 153 -35.12 18.05 -27.59
N ASP A 154 -34.16 18.49 -26.79
CA ASP A 154 -33.17 17.63 -26.15
C ASP A 154 -33.84 16.66 -25.18
N TYR A 155 -34.85 17.11 -24.42
CA TYR A 155 -35.64 16.25 -23.54
C TYR A 155 -36.38 15.16 -24.32
N GLN A 156 -37.08 15.52 -25.40
CA GLN A 156 -37.79 14.54 -26.22
C GLN A 156 -36.82 13.56 -26.91
N ALA A 157 -35.67 14.04 -27.40
CA ALA A 157 -34.63 13.19 -27.98
C ALA A 157 -34.03 12.23 -26.94
N TRP A 158 -33.81 12.70 -25.72
CA TRP A 158 -33.28 11.90 -24.61
C TRP A 158 -34.27 10.82 -24.15
N VAL A 159 -35.56 11.15 -24.03
CA VAL A 159 -36.63 10.17 -23.74
C VAL A 159 -36.69 9.07 -24.82
N ASN A 160 -36.49 9.44 -26.09
CA ASN A 160 -36.47 8.50 -27.22
C ASN A 160 -35.20 7.63 -27.28
N GLY A 161 -34.28 7.75 -26.31
CA GLY A 161 -33.09 6.89 -26.18
C GLY A 161 -31.77 7.55 -26.58
N SER A 162 -31.75 8.84 -26.94
CA SER A 162 -30.51 9.56 -27.24
C SER A 162 -29.84 10.08 -25.96
N SER A 163 -29.02 9.25 -25.30
CA SER A 163 -28.36 9.61 -24.03
C SER A 163 -27.41 10.81 -24.11
N SER A 164 -26.96 11.20 -25.31
CA SER A 164 -26.06 12.37 -25.53
C SER A 164 -26.81 13.69 -25.78
N ALA A 165 -28.13 13.65 -25.99
CA ALA A 165 -28.92 14.83 -26.34
C ALA A 165 -28.92 15.84 -25.18
N GLY A 166 -28.50 17.07 -25.45
CA GLY A 166 -28.39 18.11 -24.43
C GLY A 166 -27.24 17.94 -23.45
N TYR A 167 -26.26 17.04 -23.69
CA TYR A 167 -25.06 16.85 -22.85
C TYR A 167 -23.73 17.27 -23.51
N GLY A 168 -23.80 17.89 -24.68
CA GLY A 168 -22.62 18.41 -25.37
C GLY A 168 -21.88 19.54 -24.60
N PRO A 169 -20.62 19.82 -24.98
CA PRO A 169 -19.87 20.96 -24.47
C PRO A 169 -20.59 22.26 -24.85
N ILE A 170 -20.80 23.14 -23.87
CA ILE A 170 -21.39 24.46 -24.10
C ILE A 170 -20.26 25.41 -24.45
N GLU A 171 -20.21 25.85 -25.70
CA GLU A 171 -19.32 26.93 -26.12
C GLU A 171 -19.82 28.24 -25.51
N LYS A 172 -19.00 28.86 -24.67
CA LYS A 172 -19.29 30.19 -24.13
C LYS A 172 -18.66 31.22 -25.07
N ASP A 173 -19.47 31.98 -25.81
CA ASP A 173 -18.95 33.13 -26.55
C ASP A 173 -18.78 34.32 -25.56
N PRO A 174 -17.57 34.84 -25.34
CA PRO A 174 -17.35 35.96 -24.44
C PRO A 174 -17.81 37.31 -25.02
N LEU A 175 -18.00 37.42 -26.34
CA LEU A 175 -18.20 38.69 -27.05
C LEU A 175 -19.66 38.94 -27.45
N THR A 176 -20.45 37.91 -27.70
CA THR A 176 -21.88 38.05 -27.98
C THR A 176 -22.76 37.72 -26.77
N SER A 177 -23.91 38.38 -26.66
CA SER A 177 -24.97 37.91 -25.77
C SER A 177 -25.48 36.57 -26.33
N ASP A 178 -25.36 35.49 -25.54
CA ASP A 178 -25.74 34.16 -26.03
C ASP A 178 -27.23 34.16 -26.36
N ILE A 179 -27.58 33.68 -27.55
CA ILE A 179 -28.98 33.49 -27.99
C ILE A 179 -29.72 32.55 -27.03
N TRP A 180 -29.00 31.77 -26.23
CA TRP A 180 -29.51 30.68 -25.38
C TRP A 180 -29.81 31.08 -23.93
N LEU A 181 -29.10 32.07 -23.37
CA LEU A 181 -29.12 32.37 -21.93
C LEU A 181 -29.09 33.89 -21.68
N PHE A 182 -29.93 34.36 -20.75
CA PHE A 182 -29.76 35.66 -20.13
C PHE A 182 -28.55 35.62 -19.17
N LYS A 183 -27.37 35.94 -19.71
CA LYS A 183 -26.09 35.90 -18.98
C LYS A 183 -26.13 36.80 -17.75
N THR A 184 -25.86 36.21 -16.58
CA THR A 184 -25.51 36.96 -15.37
C THR A 184 -23.99 37.15 -15.28
N SER A 185 -23.51 38.01 -14.38
CA SER A 185 -22.07 38.27 -14.19
C SER A 185 -21.25 36.99 -13.92
N SER A 186 -21.86 35.99 -13.26
CA SER A 186 -21.23 34.68 -13.02
C SER A 186 -21.07 33.82 -14.28
N ASP A 187 -21.93 34.02 -15.28
CA ASP A 187 -22.02 33.15 -16.47
C ASP A 187 -20.98 33.53 -17.54
N LEU A 188 -20.52 34.79 -17.51
CA LEU A 188 -19.45 35.34 -18.36
C LEU A 188 -18.08 34.70 -18.08
N LYS A 189 -17.87 34.18 -16.87
CA LYS A 189 -16.61 33.54 -16.45
C LYS A 189 -16.70 32.02 -16.61
N SER A 190 -15.59 31.38 -16.99
CA SER A 190 -15.45 29.93 -16.92
C SER A 190 -14.82 29.57 -15.59
N TRP A 191 -15.63 29.01 -14.69
CA TRP A 191 -15.19 28.56 -13.38
C TRP A 191 -14.51 27.19 -13.45
N ALA A 192 -13.73 26.88 -12.41
CA ALA A 192 -13.05 25.61 -12.29
C ALA A 192 -14.01 24.40 -12.30
N ARG A 193 -13.49 23.30 -12.83
CA ARG A 193 -14.14 22.07 -13.25
C ARG A 193 -13.30 20.88 -12.75
N PRO A 194 -13.90 19.88 -12.08
CA PRO A 194 -13.17 18.77 -11.48
C PRO A 194 -12.60 17.76 -12.49
N GLU A 195 -13.12 17.71 -13.71
CA GLU A 195 -12.82 16.65 -14.69
C GLU A 195 -11.31 16.53 -15.02
N PRO A 196 -10.53 17.61 -15.18
CA PRO A 196 -9.08 17.49 -15.38
C PRO A 196 -8.34 16.94 -14.16
N PHE A 197 -8.83 17.19 -12.95
CA PHE A 197 -8.25 16.60 -11.74
C PHE A 197 -8.54 15.10 -11.66
N GLU A 198 -9.77 14.68 -11.96
CA GLU A 198 -10.14 13.26 -12.05
C GLU A 198 -9.32 12.54 -13.13
N ALA A 199 -9.13 13.16 -14.29
CA ALA A 199 -8.29 12.61 -15.35
C ALA A 199 -6.82 12.50 -14.94
N TRP A 200 -6.32 13.40 -14.09
CA TRP A 200 -5.01 13.28 -13.47
C TRP A 200 -4.95 12.12 -12.47
N GLU A 201 -5.94 11.97 -11.59
CA GLU A 201 -6.00 10.84 -10.64
C GLU A 201 -6.02 9.50 -11.36
N LYS A 202 -6.79 9.41 -12.46
CA LYS A 202 -6.80 8.25 -13.35
C LYS A 202 -5.43 8.02 -13.99
N GLY A 203 -4.82 9.07 -14.53
CA GLY A 203 -3.45 9.01 -15.09
C GLY A 203 -2.41 8.55 -14.05
N LEU A 204 -2.52 9.02 -12.81
CA LEU A 204 -1.67 8.60 -11.69
C LEU A 204 -1.95 7.15 -11.25
N ALA A 205 -3.16 6.64 -11.46
CA ALA A 205 -3.49 5.24 -11.19
C ALA A 205 -2.96 4.30 -12.29
N THR A 206 -2.95 4.75 -13.55
CA THR A 206 -2.43 3.99 -14.69
C THR A 206 -0.93 4.14 -14.92
N GLY A 207 -0.29 5.12 -14.28
CA GLY A 207 1.13 5.45 -14.51
C GLY A 207 1.37 6.17 -15.84
N ASP A 208 0.40 6.97 -16.30
CA ASP A 208 0.53 7.75 -17.53
C ASP A 208 1.41 9.00 -17.30
N ASP A 209 2.53 9.05 -18.02
CA ASP A 209 3.53 10.09 -17.86
C ASP A 209 3.27 11.37 -18.66
N ILE A 210 2.33 11.34 -19.61
CA ILE A 210 2.04 12.45 -20.52
C ILE A 210 0.69 13.08 -20.17
N ILE A 211 -0.38 12.29 -20.12
CA ILE A 211 -1.74 12.81 -19.95
C ILE A 211 -1.97 13.28 -18.50
N GLY A 212 -1.37 12.60 -17.52
CA GLY A 212 -1.47 12.95 -16.11
C GLY A 212 -0.99 14.38 -15.80
N PRO A 213 0.29 14.70 -16.00
CA PRO A 213 0.82 16.04 -15.70
C PRO A 213 0.16 17.16 -16.52
N GLU A 214 -0.22 16.90 -17.77
CA GLU A 214 -0.94 17.88 -18.60
C GLU A 214 -2.33 18.19 -18.04
N ASN A 215 -3.07 17.18 -17.60
CA ASN A 215 -4.39 17.40 -16.98
C ASN A 215 -4.29 18.08 -15.61
N LEU A 216 -3.22 17.81 -14.84
CA LEU A 216 -2.92 18.53 -13.61
C LEU A 216 -2.67 20.02 -13.88
N ARG A 217 -1.86 20.34 -14.90
CA ARG A 217 -1.65 21.72 -15.35
C ARG A 217 -2.99 22.37 -15.74
N ARG A 218 -3.76 21.70 -16.59
CA ARG A 218 -5.09 22.18 -17.04
C ARG A 218 -6.05 22.43 -15.89
N TYR A 219 -5.97 21.68 -14.80
CA TYR A 219 -6.79 21.91 -13.61
C TYR A 219 -6.41 23.22 -12.91
N PHE A 220 -5.13 23.43 -12.64
CA PHE A 220 -4.65 24.60 -11.91
C PHE A 220 -4.59 25.90 -12.72
N GLU A 221 -4.67 25.83 -14.05
CA GLU A 221 -4.84 26.99 -14.93
C GLU A 221 -6.28 27.54 -14.95
N GLN A 222 -7.23 26.86 -14.30
CA GLN A 222 -8.62 27.29 -14.26
C GLN A 222 -8.85 28.46 -13.29
N HIS A 223 -9.97 29.15 -13.47
CA HIS A 223 -10.37 30.27 -12.63
C HIS A 223 -11.11 29.78 -11.37
N PHE A 224 -10.42 29.80 -10.22
CA PHE A 224 -11.00 29.40 -8.93
C PHE A 224 -11.66 30.55 -8.16
N HIS A 225 -11.14 31.77 -8.30
CA HIS A 225 -11.66 32.95 -7.59
C HIS A 225 -11.40 34.24 -8.35
N GLU A 226 -12.10 35.32 -7.96
CA GLU A 226 -12.10 36.59 -8.71
C GLU A 226 -10.79 37.40 -8.63
N HIS A 227 -9.87 37.06 -7.73
CA HIS A 227 -8.57 37.74 -7.64
C HIS A 227 -7.69 37.41 -8.87
N ASN A 228 -6.78 38.32 -9.23
CA ASN A 228 -5.92 38.22 -10.41
C ASN A 228 -4.87 37.10 -10.35
N ASP A 229 -4.52 36.64 -9.14
CA ASP A 229 -3.70 35.46 -8.99
C ASP A 229 -4.60 34.22 -9.00
N SER A 230 -4.15 33.08 -9.49
CA SER A 230 -4.95 31.84 -9.38
C SER A 230 -5.12 31.44 -7.91
N GLY A 231 -4.23 31.88 -7.02
CA GLY A 231 -4.20 31.53 -5.60
C GLY A 231 -3.93 30.05 -5.31
N VAL A 232 -3.83 29.21 -6.36
CA VAL A 232 -3.69 27.75 -6.24
C VAL A 232 -2.40 27.22 -6.88
N ARG A 233 -1.58 28.10 -7.49
CA ARG A 233 -0.32 27.72 -8.17
C ARG A 233 0.65 26.95 -7.28
N GLN A 234 0.74 27.32 -6.00
CA GLN A 234 1.59 26.63 -5.03
C GLN A 234 1.20 25.15 -4.84
N HIS A 235 -0.10 24.83 -4.88
CA HIS A 235 -0.59 23.46 -4.82
C HIS A 235 -0.28 22.68 -6.11
N ALA A 236 -0.36 23.36 -7.27
CA ALA A 236 0.01 22.77 -8.56
C ALA A 236 1.48 22.33 -8.57
N LEU A 237 2.37 23.24 -8.18
CA LEU A 237 3.81 22.99 -8.11
C LEU A 237 4.11 21.86 -7.11
N LEU A 238 3.47 21.86 -5.95
CA LEU A 238 3.65 20.79 -4.95
C LEU A 238 3.23 19.41 -5.48
N ASN A 239 2.10 19.32 -6.21
CA ASN A 239 1.65 18.05 -6.80
C ASN A 239 2.57 17.57 -7.94
N LEU A 240 3.09 18.50 -8.75
CA LEU A 240 4.12 18.18 -9.74
C LEU A 240 5.42 17.67 -9.08
N VAL A 241 5.85 18.30 -7.98
CA VAL A 241 7.00 17.83 -7.19
C VAL A 241 6.77 16.42 -6.69
N ARG A 242 5.58 16.11 -6.14
CA ARG A 242 5.23 14.76 -5.67
C ARG A 242 5.28 13.74 -6.79
N MET A 243 4.79 14.08 -7.98
CA MET A 243 4.87 13.23 -9.16
C MET A 243 6.33 12.93 -9.56
N HIS A 244 7.16 13.96 -9.73
CA HIS A 244 8.59 13.79 -10.04
C HIS A 244 9.33 13.01 -8.93
N TYR A 245 8.96 13.21 -7.66
CA TYR A 245 9.50 12.45 -6.54
C TYR A 245 9.15 10.96 -6.64
N THR A 246 7.89 10.61 -6.91
CA THR A 246 7.47 9.20 -7.09
C THR A 246 8.17 8.53 -8.26
N ARG A 247 8.54 9.29 -9.30
CA ARG A 247 9.33 8.83 -10.45
C ARG A 247 10.83 8.75 -10.20
N LYS A 248 11.31 9.16 -9.02
CA LYS A 248 12.74 9.29 -8.66
C LYS A 248 13.50 10.32 -9.52
N GLU A 249 12.80 11.28 -10.12
CA GLU A 249 13.38 12.39 -10.87
C GLU A 249 13.76 13.55 -9.92
N TYR A 250 14.65 13.25 -8.97
CA TYR A 250 15.00 14.17 -7.88
C TYR A 250 15.52 15.55 -8.34
N PRO A 251 16.32 15.68 -9.43
CA PRO A 251 16.77 16.99 -9.90
C PRO A 251 15.61 17.90 -10.34
N ALA A 252 14.62 17.36 -11.07
CA ALA A 252 13.44 18.09 -11.50
C ALA A 252 12.56 18.46 -10.30
N ALA A 253 12.33 17.51 -9.40
CA ALA A 253 11.60 17.73 -8.15
C ALA A 253 12.23 18.85 -7.31
N SER A 254 13.56 18.86 -7.15
CA SER A 254 14.27 19.88 -6.38
C SER A 254 14.11 21.29 -6.97
N LYS A 255 14.20 21.42 -8.30
CA LYS A 255 14.04 22.72 -8.99
C LYS A 255 12.62 23.27 -8.81
N LEU A 256 11.60 22.44 -9.06
CA LEU A 256 10.19 22.82 -8.90
C LEU A 256 9.83 23.12 -7.45
N LEU A 257 10.43 22.40 -6.50
CA LEU A 257 10.19 22.61 -5.08
C LEU A 257 10.68 23.98 -4.59
N ARG A 258 11.83 24.45 -5.09
CA ARG A 258 12.31 25.82 -4.77
C ARG A 258 11.36 26.89 -5.28
N GLU A 259 10.79 26.70 -6.46
CA GLU A 259 9.75 27.59 -7.00
C GLU A 259 8.48 27.54 -6.14
N ALA A 260 8.03 26.34 -5.76
CA ALA A 260 6.87 26.17 -4.88
C ALA A 260 7.04 26.89 -3.53
N ILE A 261 8.22 26.79 -2.92
CA ILE A 261 8.57 27.51 -1.67
C ILE A 261 8.50 29.02 -1.87
N ALA A 262 9.04 29.53 -2.98
CA ALA A 262 9.00 30.96 -3.27
C ALA A 262 7.56 31.47 -3.42
N VAL A 263 6.72 30.75 -4.18
CA VAL A 263 5.31 31.10 -4.40
C VAL A 263 4.48 30.98 -3.11
N ALA A 264 4.71 29.95 -2.29
CA ALA A 264 4.04 29.80 -0.99
C ALA A 264 4.40 30.94 -0.03
N ARG A 265 5.67 31.39 -0.03
CA ARG A 265 6.10 32.56 0.77
C ARG A 265 5.47 33.86 0.30
N THR A 266 5.39 34.10 -1.01
CA THR A 266 4.78 35.32 -1.56
C THR A 266 3.28 35.37 -1.34
N SER A 267 2.60 34.22 -1.35
CA SER A 267 1.15 34.11 -1.07
C SER A 267 0.82 34.10 0.42
N GLY A 268 1.81 33.92 1.31
CA GLY A 268 1.60 33.84 2.76
C GLY A 268 0.94 32.54 3.22
N ASP A 269 0.90 31.51 2.38
CA ASP A 269 0.31 30.22 2.69
C ASP A 269 1.29 29.36 3.50
N ARG A 270 1.07 29.33 4.82
CA ARG A 270 1.91 28.61 5.78
C ARG A 270 1.80 27.10 5.64
N ILE A 271 0.63 26.58 5.25
CA ILE A 271 0.37 25.14 5.21
C ILE A 271 1.10 24.52 4.02
N THR A 272 0.97 25.11 2.84
CA THR A 272 1.70 24.60 1.66
C THR A 272 3.19 24.82 1.79
N LEU A 273 3.63 25.92 2.40
CA LEU A 273 5.03 26.13 2.73
C LEU A 273 5.57 24.99 3.61
N GLN A 274 4.83 24.59 4.64
CA GLN A 274 5.21 23.46 5.49
C GLN A 274 5.32 22.16 4.71
N HIS A 275 4.34 21.83 3.86
CA HIS A 275 4.42 20.65 3.01
C HIS A 275 5.60 20.70 2.03
N CYS A 276 5.95 21.88 1.51
CA CYS A 276 7.13 22.04 0.66
C CYS A 276 8.43 21.80 1.44
N ILE A 277 8.52 22.30 2.69
CA ILE A 277 9.68 22.06 3.56
C ILE A 277 9.79 20.58 3.91
N SER A 278 8.68 19.92 4.27
CA SER A 278 8.69 18.48 4.55
C SER A 278 9.14 17.68 3.32
N MET A 279 8.64 18.01 2.11
CA MET A 279 9.11 17.39 0.86
C MET A 279 10.60 17.64 0.60
N LEU A 280 11.15 18.79 1.00
CA LEU A 280 12.58 19.09 0.88
C LEU A 280 13.39 18.12 1.73
N HIS A 281 12.92 17.83 2.95
CA HIS A 281 13.55 16.85 3.84
C HIS A 281 13.40 15.41 3.35
N ARG A 282 12.48 15.11 2.42
CA ARG A 282 12.32 13.77 1.82
C ARG A 282 13.24 13.50 0.64
N LEU A 283 13.78 14.55 0.01
CA LEU A 283 14.73 14.38 -1.09
C LEU A 283 16.04 13.78 -0.56
N PRO A 284 16.69 12.89 -1.32
CA PRO A 284 17.96 12.33 -0.90
C PRO A 284 18.97 13.45 -0.73
N SER A 285 19.49 13.61 0.50
CA SER A 285 20.55 14.57 0.79
C SER A 285 21.87 14.02 0.28
N LEU A 286 22.72 14.91 -0.24
CA LEU A 286 24.14 14.59 -0.47
C LEU A 286 24.94 14.47 0.85
N ASN A 287 24.30 14.80 1.98
CA ASN A 287 24.90 14.79 3.31
C ASN A 287 24.79 13.40 3.94
N GLU A 288 25.80 13.03 4.74
CA GLU A 288 25.89 11.76 5.47
C GLU A 288 24.86 11.60 6.61
N ILE A 289 24.21 12.70 7.04
CA ILE A 289 23.25 12.69 8.15
C ILE A 289 21.85 13.04 7.63
N PRO A 290 20.80 12.25 7.96
CA PRO A 290 19.45 12.52 7.52
C PRO A 290 18.88 13.74 8.23
N VAL A 291 18.26 14.64 7.47
CA VAL A 291 17.54 15.79 8.05
C VAL A 291 16.19 15.31 8.59
N LEU A 292 15.99 15.43 9.89
CA LEU A 292 14.74 15.08 10.58
C LEU A 292 13.86 16.32 10.76
N ASN A 293 12.55 16.14 10.80
CA ASN A 293 11.62 17.22 11.09
C ASN A 293 11.54 17.49 12.60
N GLU A 294 11.51 18.76 12.96
CA GLU A 294 11.17 19.22 14.30
C GLU A 294 9.65 19.39 14.41
N ILE A 295 9.08 19.08 15.58
CA ILE A 295 7.64 19.18 15.81
C ILE A 295 7.22 20.66 15.76
N GLN A 296 6.31 20.98 14.85
CA GLN A 296 5.77 22.33 14.62
C GLN A 296 4.24 22.26 14.55
N PRO A 297 3.51 23.34 14.90
CA PRO A 297 2.05 23.31 15.06
C PRO A 297 1.26 22.94 13.80
N ASP A 298 1.81 23.18 12.60
CA ASP A 298 1.18 22.86 11.31
C ASP A 298 1.79 21.63 10.63
N LEU A 299 2.72 20.93 11.27
CA LEU A 299 3.34 19.73 10.72
C LEU A 299 2.36 18.56 10.72
N HIS A 300 2.28 17.84 9.60
CA HIS A 300 1.44 16.65 9.51
C HIS A 300 2.14 15.45 10.21
N PRO A 301 1.42 14.64 11.02
CA PRO A 301 2.02 13.51 11.75
C PRO A 301 2.81 12.53 10.87
N LEU A 302 2.30 12.25 9.67
CA LEU A 302 2.95 11.37 8.70
C LEU A 302 4.32 11.86 8.21
N GLU A 303 4.63 13.15 8.33
CA GLU A 303 5.97 13.65 7.98
C GLU A 303 6.99 13.25 9.05
N VAL A 304 6.60 13.26 10.32
CA VAL A 304 7.42 12.73 11.43
C VAL A 304 7.53 11.21 11.31
N LEU A 305 6.46 10.53 10.94
CA LEU A 305 6.50 9.08 10.68
C LEU A 305 7.47 8.73 9.55
N PHE A 306 7.57 9.57 8.51
CA PHE A 306 8.53 9.35 7.44
C PHE A 306 9.99 9.46 7.94
N ASP A 307 10.27 10.28 8.95
CA ASP A 307 11.62 10.36 9.53
C ASP A 307 12.06 9.04 10.17
N VAL A 308 11.13 8.22 10.67
CA VAL A 308 11.40 6.84 11.12
C VAL A 308 12.00 6.01 9.98
N THR A 309 11.49 6.17 8.75
CA THR A 309 12.03 5.43 7.58
C THR A 309 13.46 5.85 7.23
N LYS A 310 13.79 7.13 7.41
CA LYS A 310 15.16 7.62 7.24
C LYS A 310 16.07 7.01 8.27
N LEU A 311 15.68 7.03 9.54
CA LEU A 311 16.49 6.47 10.63
C LEU A 311 16.66 4.95 10.51
N LEU A 312 15.69 4.26 9.91
CA LEU A 312 15.77 2.82 9.65
C LEU A 312 16.77 2.46 8.55
N ASP A 313 17.12 3.40 7.67
CA ASP A 313 18.07 3.16 6.59
C ASP A 313 19.44 2.76 7.18
N PRO A 314 19.92 1.54 6.86
CA PRO A 314 21.20 1.06 7.37
C PRO A 314 22.40 1.96 7.03
N GLN A 315 22.31 2.79 5.99
CA GLN A 315 23.40 3.68 5.57
C GLN A 315 23.77 4.72 6.64
N TYR A 316 22.80 5.16 7.42
CA TYR A 316 23.03 6.19 8.46
C TYR A 316 23.51 5.61 9.79
N GLY A 317 23.46 4.27 9.95
CA GLY A 317 23.96 3.57 11.14
C GLY A 317 23.31 3.99 12.47
N GLN A 318 22.08 4.52 12.45
CA GLN A 318 21.42 5.03 13.64
C GLN A 318 20.80 3.89 14.49
N PRO A 319 20.76 4.03 15.82
CA PRO A 319 20.12 3.06 16.70
C PRO A 319 18.59 3.04 16.55
N LEU A 320 18.00 1.85 16.63
CA LEU A 320 16.54 1.66 16.57
C LEU A 320 15.79 2.37 17.71
N THR A 321 16.44 2.66 18.85
CA THR A 321 15.84 3.45 19.93
C THR A 321 15.35 4.82 19.45
N LEU A 322 16.12 5.50 18.59
CA LEU A 322 15.72 6.78 18.01
C LEU A 322 14.51 6.63 17.06
N CYS A 323 14.40 5.48 16.40
CA CYS A 323 13.23 5.18 15.56
C CYS A 323 11.97 5.05 16.42
N PHE A 324 12.05 4.39 17.57
CA PHE A 324 10.93 4.28 18.52
C PHE A 324 10.56 5.64 19.12
N GLU A 325 11.54 6.48 19.48
CA GLU A 325 11.28 7.84 19.96
C GLU A 325 10.51 8.66 18.91
N LYS A 326 10.99 8.70 17.66
CA LYS A 326 10.31 9.41 16.57
C LYS A 326 8.93 8.85 16.23
N LEU A 327 8.75 7.53 16.34
CA LEU A 327 7.44 6.92 16.19
C LEU A 327 6.48 7.38 17.30
N THR A 328 6.93 7.43 18.56
CA THR A 328 6.09 7.91 19.67
C THR A 328 5.74 9.39 19.52
N GLU A 329 6.68 10.22 19.04
CA GLU A 329 6.42 11.62 18.67
C GLU A 329 5.33 11.71 17.59
N ALA A 330 5.41 10.89 16.54
CA ALA A 330 4.41 10.87 15.46
C ALA A 330 3.01 10.47 15.96
N ILE A 331 2.92 9.44 16.80
CA ILE A 331 1.65 8.98 17.39
C ILE A 331 1.05 10.06 18.31
N ALA A 332 1.88 10.67 19.17
CA ALA A 332 1.44 11.74 20.05
C ALA A 332 0.95 12.96 19.25
N LEU A 333 1.65 13.33 18.18
CA LEU A 333 1.25 14.41 17.28
C LEU A 333 -0.05 14.08 16.54
N HIS A 334 -0.26 12.82 16.13
CA HIS A 334 -1.51 12.38 15.51
C HIS A 334 -2.70 12.52 16.47
N ASN A 335 -2.57 12.05 17.71
CA ASN A 335 -3.61 12.19 18.73
C ASN A 335 -3.95 13.66 18.98
N HIS A 336 -2.92 14.50 19.18
CA HIS A 336 -3.11 15.94 19.36
C HIS A 336 -3.79 16.60 18.15
N TRP A 337 -3.44 16.19 16.94
CA TRP A 337 -4.00 16.71 15.69
C TRP A 337 -5.49 16.36 15.55
N VAL A 338 -5.88 15.11 15.86
CA VAL A 338 -7.28 14.66 15.87
C VAL A 338 -8.09 15.45 16.89
N ASP A 339 -7.57 15.60 18.12
CA ASP A 339 -8.25 16.32 19.21
C ASP A 339 -8.44 17.80 18.90
N THR A 340 -7.41 18.46 18.36
CA THR A 340 -7.40 19.91 18.13
C THR A 340 -8.17 20.31 16.88
N LYS A 341 -8.02 19.57 15.78
CA LYS A 341 -8.61 19.92 14.48
C LYS A 341 -10.01 19.34 14.27
N GLN A 342 -10.53 18.52 15.20
CA GLN A 342 -11.78 17.76 15.05
C GLN A 342 -11.87 17.02 13.71
N ALA A 343 -10.72 16.66 13.13
CA ALA A 343 -10.67 15.94 11.88
C ALA A 343 -11.13 14.51 12.14
N MET A 344 -12.00 13.97 11.27
CA MET A 344 -12.36 12.56 11.37
C MET A 344 -11.10 11.71 11.17
N PRO A 345 -10.79 10.78 12.09
CA PRO A 345 -9.61 9.93 11.95
C PRO A 345 -9.71 9.13 10.66
N CYS A 346 -8.68 9.24 9.83
CA CYS A 346 -8.57 8.43 8.63
C CYS A 346 -7.96 7.08 9.00
N ASP A 347 -8.71 5.99 8.79
CA ASP A 347 -8.25 4.63 9.09
C ASP A 347 -6.87 4.32 8.50
N ALA A 348 -6.58 4.85 7.30
CA ALA A 348 -5.30 4.64 6.62
C ALA A 348 -4.12 5.29 7.37
N GLU A 349 -4.34 6.42 8.05
CA GLU A 349 -3.31 7.10 8.82
C GLU A 349 -3.00 6.36 10.11
N ILE A 350 -4.03 5.88 10.82
CA ILE A 350 -3.84 5.02 11.99
C ILE A 350 -3.10 3.74 11.58
N CYS A 351 -3.51 3.10 10.48
CA CYS A 351 -2.84 1.91 9.97
C CYS A 351 -1.38 2.15 9.59
N SER A 352 -1.00 3.35 9.15
CA SER A 352 0.39 3.67 8.81
C SER A 352 1.33 3.61 10.03
N HIS A 353 0.88 4.05 11.20
CA HIS A 353 1.66 3.98 12.44
C HIS A 353 1.88 2.52 12.87
N ASN A 354 0.81 1.71 12.86
CA ASN A 354 0.88 0.29 13.22
C ASN A 354 1.71 -0.51 12.20
N ALA A 355 1.62 -0.18 10.90
CA ALA A 355 2.47 -0.78 9.87
C ALA A 355 3.96 -0.46 10.11
N MET A 356 4.29 0.76 10.54
CA MET A 356 5.67 1.12 10.90
C MET A 356 6.13 0.42 12.18
N GLN A 357 5.27 0.30 13.19
CA GLN A 357 5.54 -0.48 14.41
C GLN A 357 5.87 -1.93 14.10
N ALA A 358 5.08 -2.57 13.22
CA ALA A 358 5.35 -3.92 12.76
C ALA A 358 6.76 -4.06 12.16
N VAL A 359 7.15 -3.12 11.29
CA VAL A 359 8.50 -3.10 10.69
C VAL A 359 9.58 -2.93 11.76
N LEU A 360 9.41 -2.00 12.71
CA LEU A 360 10.39 -1.77 13.77
C LEU A 360 10.56 -2.98 14.68
N TRP A 361 9.46 -3.58 15.14
CA TRP A 361 9.48 -4.81 15.95
C TRP A 361 10.13 -5.96 15.19
N GLN A 362 9.87 -6.06 13.89
CA GLN A 362 10.54 -7.05 13.04
C GLN A 362 12.05 -6.79 12.95
N THR A 363 12.49 -5.55 12.74
CA THR A 363 13.93 -5.23 12.66
C THR A 363 14.67 -5.41 13.98
N LEU A 364 13.98 -5.26 15.12
CA LEU A 364 14.48 -5.57 16.45
C LEU A 364 14.56 -7.09 16.71
N GLY A 365 13.80 -7.90 15.97
CA GLY A 365 13.70 -9.36 16.16
C GLY A 365 12.57 -9.82 17.08
N CYS A 366 11.57 -8.97 17.34
CA CYS A 366 10.36 -9.28 18.12
C CYS A 366 9.18 -9.60 17.18
N TYR A 367 9.20 -10.80 16.59
CA TYR A 367 8.23 -11.17 15.55
C TYR A 367 6.78 -11.29 16.04
N ASP A 368 6.55 -11.69 17.29
CA ASP A 368 5.18 -11.87 17.81
C ASP A 368 4.46 -10.52 17.93
N LEU A 369 5.15 -9.49 18.43
CA LEU A 369 4.63 -8.12 18.47
C LEU A 369 4.39 -7.59 17.06
N ALA A 370 5.32 -7.86 16.12
CA ALA A 370 5.09 -7.51 14.72
C ALA A 370 3.83 -8.19 14.15
N ASP A 371 3.56 -9.47 14.47
CA ASP A 371 2.35 -10.15 13.97
C ASP A 371 1.05 -9.56 14.52
N VAL A 372 1.05 -9.08 15.76
CA VAL A 372 -0.09 -8.39 16.36
C VAL A 372 -0.38 -7.09 15.60
N GLU A 373 0.63 -6.26 15.37
CA GLU A 373 0.48 -4.99 14.66
C GLU A 373 0.09 -5.19 13.18
N GLU A 374 0.69 -6.16 12.51
CA GLU A 374 0.29 -6.53 11.14
C GLU A 374 -1.16 -7.01 11.09
N SER A 375 -1.60 -7.81 12.07
CA SER A 375 -2.97 -8.29 12.15
C SER A 375 -3.96 -7.16 12.40
N PHE A 376 -3.57 -6.13 13.16
CA PHE A 376 -4.35 -4.91 13.36
C PHE A 376 -4.57 -4.16 12.04
N VAL A 377 -3.51 -3.94 11.26
CA VAL A 377 -3.60 -3.29 9.93
C VAL A 377 -4.51 -4.09 8.99
N LEU A 378 -4.37 -5.42 8.97
CA LEU A 378 -5.16 -6.29 8.09
C LEU A 378 -6.64 -6.36 8.47
N LEU A 379 -6.98 -6.17 9.74
CA LEU A 379 -8.35 -6.17 10.25
C LEU A 379 -9.10 -4.88 9.87
N ILE A 380 -8.42 -3.74 9.94
CA ILE A 380 -9.03 -2.42 9.70
C ILE A 380 -9.12 -2.11 8.20
N THR A 381 -8.09 -2.48 7.45
CA THR A 381 -8.05 -2.21 6.01
C THR A 381 -8.95 -3.17 5.22
N ARG A 382 -9.84 -2.61 4.38
CA ARG A 382 -10.72 -3.41 3.51
C ARG A 382 -9.97 -3.96 2.30
N ALA A 383 -10.17 -5.24 1.98
CA ALA A 383 -9.63 -5.86 0.78
C ALA A 383 -10.14 -5.17 -0.50
N GLY A 384 -9.25 -4.96 -1.47
CA GLY A 384 -9.56 -4.29 -2.75
C GLY A 384 -9.46 -2.76 -2.76
N LYS A 385 -9.30 -2.11 -1.60
CA LYS A 385 -8.91 -0.69 -1.54
C LYS A 385 -7.41 -0.58 -1.82
N GLY A 386 -6.99 0.37 -2.65
CA GLY A 386 -5.58 0.61 -3.02
C GLY A 386 -4.72 1.21 -1.90
N ASP A 387 -4.88 0.71 -0.66
CA ASP A 387 -4.13 1.18 0.50
C ASP A 387 -2.71 0.57 0.51
N PRO A 388 -1.64 1.40 0.40
CA PRO A 388 -0.27 0.90 0.39
C PRO A 388 0.14 0.22 1.70
N ASN A 389 -0.47 0.60 2.84
CA ASN A 389 -0.12 0.01 4.14
C ASN A 389 -0.49 -1.47 4.17
N ARG A 390 -1.70 -1.82 3.69
CA ARG A 390 -2.15 -3.21 3.62
C ARG A 390 -1.22 -4.04 2.75
N LEU A 391 -0.83 -3.54 1.58
CA LEU A 391 0.07 -4.24 0.69
C LEU A 391 1.44 -4.47 1.34
N ASN A 392 2.03 -3.43 1.92
CA ASN A 392 3.33 -3.55 2.59
C ASN A 392 3.29 -4.53 3.75
N THR A 393 2.23 -4.49 4.58
CA THR A 393 2.00 -5.45 5.65
C THR A 393 1.85 -6.88 5.12
N LEU A 394 1.09 -7.09 4.04
CA LEU A 394 0.98 -8.42 3.41
C LEU A 394 2.33 -8.91 2.89
N ILE A 395 3.12 -8.04 2.26
CA ILE A 395 4.46 -8.35 1.77
C ILE A 395 5.37 -8.76 2.93
N ASN A 396 5.47 -7.95 3.99
CA ASN A 396 6.32 -8.25 5.15
C ASN A 396 5.89 -9.53 5.86
N ARG A 397 4.58 -9.70 6.06
CA ARG A 397 4.01 -10.91 6.65
C ARG A 397 4.28 -12.13 5.81
N SER A 398 4.16 -12.02 4.48
CA SER A 398 4.44 -13.11 3.55
C SER A 398 5.93 -13.47 3.55
N TYR A 399 6.82 -12.48 3.60
CA TYR A 399 8.26 -12.71 3.71
C TYR A 399 8.59 -13.50 4.98
N ARG A 400 8.06 -13.07 6.14
CA ARG A 400 8.27 -13.80 7.41
C ARG A 400 7.65 -15.21 7.38
N LYS A 401 6.42 -15.34 6.90
CA LYS A 401 5.74 -16.65 6.83
C LYS A 401 6.38 -17.58 5.82
N TRP A 402 7.02 -17.08 4.78
CA TRP A 402 7.77 -17.90 3.84
C TRP A 402 8.91 -18.65 4.55
N PHE A 403 9.60 -18.01 5.49
CA PHE A 403 10.59 -18.68 6.34
C PHE A 403 9.99 -19.68 7.33
N VAL A 404 8.69 -19.59 7.67
CA VAL A 404 8.03 -20.41 8.72
C VAL A 404 7.16 -21.54 8.15
N LEU A 405 6.54 -21.34 6.99
CA LEU A 405 5.58 -22.25 6.38
C LEU A 405 5.89 -22.34 4.88
N ARG A 406 6.32 -23.53 4.46
CA ARG A 406 6.48 -24.02 3.08
C ARG A 406 5.17 -23.99 2.24
N SER A 407 4.19 -23.19 2.62
CA SER A 407 2.84 -23.15 2.05
C SER A 407 2.63 -21.87 1.24
N PHE A 408 3.36 -21.74 0.13
CA PHE A 408 3.04 -20.74 -0.89
C PHE A 408 1.58 -20.93 -1.38
N GLY A 409 1.09 -22.17 -1.36
CA GLY A 409 -0.27 -22.55 -1.75
C GLY A 409 -1.41 -21.95 -0.93
N THR A 410 -1.19 -21.43 0.29
CA THR A 410 -2.26 -20.76 1.07
C THR A 410 -2.24 -19.23 0.95
N ALA A 411 -1.09 -18.64 0.62
CA ALA A 411 -0.95 -17.19 0.47
C ALA A 411 -1.35 -16.71 -0.93
N THR A 412 -1.15 -17.54 -1.96
CA THR A 412 -1.63 -17.27 -3.33
C THR A 412 -3.10 -17.61 -3.55
N THR A 413 -3.70 -18.50 -2.74
CA THR A 413 -5.15 -18.77 -2.78
C THR A 413 -6.00 -17.62 -2.25
N SER A 414 -5.45 -16.74 -1.42
CA SER A 414 -6.10 -15.46 -1.16
C SER A 414 -5.75 -14.50 -2.29
N GLY A 415 -6.66 -14.35 -3.26
CA GLY A 415 -6.58 -13.36 -4.36
C GLY A 415 -6.46 -11.88 -3.95
N ASP A 416 -6.13 -11.62 -2.68
CA ASP A 416 -5.93 -10.33 -2.04
C ASP A 416 -4.49 -9.82 -2.16
N VAL A 417 -3.49 -10.70 -2.32
CA VAL A 417 -2.07 -10.29 -2.36
C VAL A 417 -1.65 -9.80 -3.74
N VAL A 418 -2.27 -10.27 -4.82
CA VAL A 418 -1.73 -10.08 -6.18
C VAL A 418 -2.36 -8.93 -6.95
N ARG A 419 -3.54 -8.45 -6.56
CA ARG A 419 -4.17 -7.28 -7.20
C ARG A 419 -3.39 -5.95 -7.03
N PRO A 420 -2.67 -5.69 -5.93
CA PRO A 420 -1.90 -4.44 -5.80
C PRO A 420 -0.50 -4.52 -6.42
N PHE A 421 -0.05 -5.72 -6.84
CA PHE A 421 1.33 -5.97 -7.27
C PHE A 421 1.73 -5.24 -8.56
N ILE A 422 0.77 -4.81 -9.38
CA ILE A 422 1.02 -4.32 -10.75
C ILE A 422 0.83 -2.81 -10.90
N GLY A 423 0.30 -2.11 -9.88
CA GLY A 423 -0.07 -0.70 -10.02
C GLY A 423 0.91 0.35 -9.50
N ARG A 424 1.60 0.12 -8.36
CA ARG A 424 2.29 1.21 -7.64
C ARG A 424 3.55 0.85 -6.82
N VAL A 425 4.13 -0.34 -6.97
CA VAL A 425 5.34 -0.70 -6.19
C VAL A 425 6.59 -0.43 -7.04
N PRO A 426 7.62 0.27 -6.51
CA PRO A 426 8.93 0.32 -7.15
C PRO A 426 9.45 -1.10 -7.34
N SER A 427 10.21 -1.34 -8.41
CA SER A 427 10.75 -2.64 -8.86
C SER A 427 11.56 -3.46 -7.84
N VAL A 428 11.65 -3.02 -6.58
CA VAL A 428 12.50 -3.55 -5.52
C VAL A 428 11.80 -4.65 -4.70
N GLY A 429 10.46 -4.60 -4.55
CA GLY A 429 9.71 -5.53 -3.68
C GLY A 429 9.34 -6.86 -4.33
N GLY A 430 8.93 -6.85 -5.60
CA GLY A 430 8.58 -8.07 -6.34
C GLY A 430 9.79 -8.93 -6.68
N GLY A 431 10.96 -8.31 -6.81
CA GLY A 431 12.22 -9.03 -6.90
C GLY A 431 12.56 -9.75 -5.60
N ARG A 432 12.45 -9.11 -4.42
CA ARG A 432 12.90 -9.70 -3.14
C ARG A 432 12.15 -10.93 -2.68
N LEU A 433 10.84 -10.99 -2.94
CA LEU A 433 10.03 -12.20 -2.71
C LEU A 433 10.42 -13.37 -3.63
N ALA A 434 11.03 -13.06 -4.78
CA ALA A 434 11.62 -14.05 -5.67
C ALA A 434 13.15 -14.18 -5.52
N TYR A 435 13.83 -13.34 -4.70
CA TYR A 435 15.29 -13.32 -4.55
C TYR A 435 15.79 -14.31 -3.49
N THR A 436 15.03 -14.58 -2.43
CA THR A 436 15.50 -15.46 -1.33
C THR A 436 15.15 -16.94 -1.52
N GLY A 437 14.17 -17.27 -2.35
CA GLY A 437 13.88 -18.65 -2.73
C GLY A 437 14.90 -19.34 -3.64
N PRO A 438 15.48 -18.66 -4.65
CA PRO A 438 16.34 -19.31 -5.63
C PRO A 438 17.80 -19.47 -5.21
N GLU A 439 18.35 -18.70 -4.26
CA GLU A 439 19.77 -18.92 -3.86
C GLU A 439 19.97 -20.24 -3.10
N ASP A 440 18.96 -20.70 -2.35
CA ASP A 440 19.04 -21.95 -1.58
C ASP A 440 18.52 -23.19 -2.34
N LYS A 441 17.84 -23.00 -3.48
CA LYS A 441 17.17 -24.10 -4.23
C LYS A 441 17.43 -24.14 -5.73
N SER A 442 17.99 -23.09 -6.34
CA SER A 442 18.14 -23.04 -7.79
C SER A 442 19.54 -22.55 -8.19
N PRO A 443 20.10 -23.06 -9.30
CA PRO A 443 21.33 -22.51 -9.83
C PRO A 443 21.12 -21.05 -10.23
N ARG A 444 22.14 -20.20 -9.98
CA ARG A 444 22.24 -18.77 -10.40
C ARG A 444 21.68 -18.44 -11.80
N ARG A 445 21.60 -19.44 -12.69
CA ARG A 445 20.97 -19.34 -14.01
C ARG A 445 19.46 -19.02 -13.98
N PHE A 446 18.67 -19.62 -13.08
CA PHE A 446 17.22 -19.31 -13.00
C PHE A 446 17.00 -17.84 -12.63
N PHE A 447 17.85 -17.35 -11.75
CA PHE A 447 17.89 -15.96 -11.31
C PHE A 447 18.16 -14.99 -12.47
N ASP A 448 19.22 -15.25 -13.23
CA ASP A 448 19.65 -14.40 -14.34
C ASP A 448 18.66 -14.43 -15.52
N ASP A 449 18.07 -15.59 -15.82
CA ASP A 449 17.26 -15.80 -17.02
C ASP A 449 15.79 -15.37 -16.87
N PHE A 450 15.22 -15.47 -15.66
CA PHE A 450 13.78 -15.30 -15.41
C PHE A 450 13.40 -14.13 -14.50
N LEU A 451 14.25 -13.72 -13.55
CA LEU A 451 13.87 -12.76 -12.51
C LEU A 451 14.50 -11.36 -12.71
N LEU A 452 15.60 -11.26 -13.45
CA LEU A 452 16.15 -9.95 -13.82
C LEU A 452 15.25 -9.26 -14.86
N PRO A 453 14.78 -8.03 -14.60
CA PRO A 453 14.06 -7.27 -15.61
C PRO A 453 15.00 -7.00 -16.79
N ARG A 454 14.64 -7.48 -17.99
CA ARG A 454 15.39 -7.26 -19.24
C ARG A 454 15.36 -5.81 -19.75
N ARG A 455 15.06 -4.84 -18.88
CA ARG A 455 15.15 -3.43 -19.23
C ARG A 455 16.63 -3.02 -19.13
N PRO A 456 17.22 -2.48 -20.20
CA PRO A 456 18.53 -1.86 -20.09
C PRO A 456 18.43 -0.74 -19.05
N SER A 457 19.28 -0.78 -18.03
CA SER A 457 19.43 0.33 -17.10
C SER A 457 19.77 1.57 -17.92
N SER A 458 18.94 2.60 -17.81
CA SER A 458 19.04 3.83 -18.61
C SER A 458 20.27 4.68 -18.27
N SER A 459 21.22 4.17 -17.48
CA SER A 459 22.38 4.94 -17.02
C SER A 459 23.73 4.50 -17.58
N THR A 460 23.88 3.36 -18.26
CA THR A 460 25.16 3.03 -18.91
C THR A 460 25.02 1.90 -19.92
N PHE A 461 25.00 2.26 -21.20
CA PHE A 461 25.18 1.29 -22.28
C PHE A 461 26.67 0.92 -22.34
N VAL A 462 27.07 -0.16 -21.67
CA VAL A 462 28.43 -0.71 -21.82
C VAL A 462 28.40 -1.71 -22.96
N SER A 463 28.95 -1.28 -24.11
CA SER A 463 29.16 -2.17 -25.24
C SER A 463 30.34 -3.10 -24.95
N LYS A 464 30.09 -4.41 -25.02
CA LYS A 464 31.11 -5.47 -25.10
C LYS A 464 32.09 -5.54 -23.93
N GLU A 465 31.74 -6.29 -22.90
CA GLU A 465 32.73 -7.01 -22.08
C GLU A 465 32.04 -8.13 -21.28
N TYR A 466 32.76 -9.24 -21.12
CA TYR A 466 32.29 -10.44 -20.46
C TYR A 466 32.00 -10.15 -18.98
N PHE A 467 30.82 -10.57 -18.49
CA PHE A 467 30.30 -10.36 -17.14
C PHE A 467 31.33 -10.61 -16.02
N PHE A 468 31.49 -9.61 -15.15
CA PHE A 468 31.79 -9.76 -13.73
C PHE A 468 31.06 -8.64 -12.96
N ASP A 469 30.19 -9.02 -12.02
CA ASP A 469 29.56 -8.23 -10.95
C ASP A 469 29.74 -6.70 -10.96
N GLU A 470 28.98 -5.95 -11.76
CA GLU A 470 28.84 -4.49 -11.57
C GLU A 470 27.42 -3.99 -11.86
N SER A 471 26.46 -4.47 -11.08
CA SER A 471 25.31 -3.66 -10.64
C SER A 471 24.64 -4.27 -9.41
N SER A 472 25.41 -4.74 -8.42
CA SER A 472 24.84 -5.04 -7.12
C SER A 472 24.55 -3.70 -6.44
N THR A 473 23.32 -3.51 -6.01
CA THR A 473 22.99 -2.40 -5.11
C THR A 473 23.92 -2.56 -3.90
N SER A 474 24.76 -1.56 -3.60
CA SER A 474 25.68 -1.62 -2.45
C SER A 474 24.92 -2.12 -1.23
N LEU A 475 25.28 -3.30 -0.71
CA LEU A 475 24.64 -3.81 0.49
C LEU A 475 24.98 -2.86 1.65
N PRO A 476 24.09 -2.72 2.64
CA PRO A 476 24.42 -2.06 3.89
C PRO A 476 25.77 -2.51 4.45
N ALA A 477 26.54 -1.59 5.05
CA ALA A 477 27.86 -1.90 5.62
C ALA A 477 27.84 -3.14 6.51
N LEU A 478 26.85 -3.24 7.41
CA LEU A 478 26.65 -4.41 8.28
C LEU A 478 26.47 -5.73 7.50
N ASN A 479 25.69 -5.70 6.41
CA ASN A 479 25.44 -6.89 5.60
C ASN A 479 26.66 -7.25 4.73
N MET A 480 27.40 -6.24 4.26
CA MET A 480 28.68 -6.44 3.56
C MET A 480 29.68 -7.14 4.48
N GLU A 481 29.85 -6.66 5.71
CA GLU A 481 30.78 -7.23 6.70
C GLU A 481 30.42 -8.70 7.01
N LEU A 482 29.13 -9.01 7.23
CA LEU A 482 28.69 -10.40 7.45
C LEU A 482 28.88 -11.28 6.21
N HIS A 483 28.63 -10.75 5.01
CA HIS A 483 28.85 -11.48 3.76
C HIS A 483 30.33 -11.78 3.53
N GLU A 484 31.22 -10.85 3.87
CA GLU A 484 32.67 -11.09 3.88
C GLU A 484 33.07 -12.21 4.84
N VAL A 485 32.49 -12.24 6.05
CA VAL A 485 32.69 -13.32 7.03
C VAL A 485 32.26 -14.68 6.45
N MET A 486 31.07 -14.75 5.85
CA MET A 486 30.58 -15.99 5.24
C MET A 486 31.47 -16.46 4.09
N ASN A 487 32.00 -15.53 3.28
CA ASN A 487 32.93 -15.87 2.20
C ASN A 487 34.31 -16.31 2.71
N ALA A 488 34.83 -15.66 3.75
CA ALA A 488 36.08 -16.05 4.40
C ALA A 488 35.95 -17.45 5.02
N ARG A 489 34.81 -17.75 5.67
CA ARG A 489 34.46 -19.07 6.21
C ARG A 489 34.45 -20.14 5.12
N ARG A 490 33.74 -19.91 4.00
CA ARG A 490 33.70 -20.87 2.86
C ARG A 490 35.09 -21.19 2.28
N ARG A 491 36.05 -20.26 2.44
CA ARG A 491 37.43 -20.43 1.97
C ARG A 491 38.39 -20.96 3.03
N GLY A 492 37.90 -21.28 4.23
CA GLY A 492 38.72 -21.75 5.36
C GLY A 492 39.68 -20.68 5.89
N GLN A 493 39.33 -19.40 5.76
CA GLN A 493 40.16 -18.27 6.18
C GLN A 493 39.63 -17.62 7.47
N ALA A 494 39.59 -18.36 8.58
CA ALA A 494 39.06 -17.86 9.86
C ALA A 494 39.73 -16.57 10.36
N VAL A 495 41.04 -16.41 10.20
CA VAL A 495 41.77 -15.21 10.66
C VAL A 495 41.30 -13.95 9.94
N ALA A 496 40.99 -14.05 8.65
CA ALA A 496 40.50 -12.92 7.86
C ALA A 496 39.06 -12.52 8.22
N ALA A 497 38.29 -13.44 8.81
CA ALA A 497 36.90 -13.22 9.21
C ALA A 497 36.76 -12.44 10.53
N ILE A 498 37.79 -12.43 11.39
CA ILE A 498 37.67 -11.87 12.76
C ILE A 498 37.34 -10.38 12.74
N GLN A 499 38.10 -9.56 12.00
CA GLN A 499 37.93 -8.11 12.03
C GLN A 499 36.56 -7.68 11.48
N PRO A 500 36.11 -8.14 10.29
CA PRO A 500 34.76 -7.86 9.80
C PRO A 500 33.67 -8.34 10.76
N LEU A 501 33.86 -9.50 11.41
CA LEU A 501 32.89 -10.04 12.35
C LEU A 501 32.73 -9.21 13.61
N LEU A 502 33.85 -8.76 14.21
CA LEU A 502 33.81 -7.89 15.39
C LEU A 502 33.18 -6.54 15.08
N GLN A 503 33.44 -6.01 13.88
CA GLN A 503 32.83 -4.77 13.41
C GLN A 503 31.31 -4.94 13.22
N ALA A 504 30.89 -6.05 12.59
CA ALA A 504 29.49 -6.36 12.38
C ALA A 504 28.74 -6.57 13.71
N LEU A 505 29.37 -7.25 14.67
CA LEU A 505 28.81 -7.45 16.01
C LEU A 505 28.59 -6.12 16.73
N TRP A 506 29.60 -5.25 16.74
CA TRP A 506 29.49 -3.93 17.35
C TRP A 506 28.40 -3.08 16.67
N GLN A 507 28.35 -3.07 15.34
CA GLN A 507 27.32 -2.32 14.60
C GLN A 507 25.92 -2.89 14.85
N ALA A 508 25.75 -4.21 14.86
CA ALA A 508 24.46 -4.86 15.10
C ALA A 508 23.95 -4.58 16.52
N GLU A 509 24.83 -4.63 17.52
CA GLU A 509 24.50 -4.31 18.91
C GLU A 509 24.15 -2.84 19.08
N PHE A 510 24.99 -1.93 18.56
CA PHE A 510 24.77 -0.49 18.62
C PHE A 510 23.46 -0.09 17.93
N GLN A 511 23.17 -0.67 16.75
CA GLN A 511 21.95 -0.37 16.02
C GLN A 511 20.70 -1.03 16.65
N GLY A 512 20.86 -2.02 17.52
CA GLY A 512 19.76 -2.83 18.07
C GLY A 512 19.22 -3.88 17.09
N ARG A 513 19.96 -4.26 16.06
CA ARG A 513 19.58 -5.30 15.10
C ARG A 513 19.90 -6.69 15.65
N PHE A 514 19.15 -7.10 16.68
CA PHE A 514 19.44 -8.33 17.43
C PHE A 514 19.44 -9.64 16.61
N PRO A 515 18.64 -9.81 15.54
CA PRO A 515 18.75 -11.00 14.68
C PRO A 515 20.15 -11.16 14.09
N LEU A 516 20.72 -10.08 13.55
CA LEU A 516 22.06 -10.06 12.97
C LEU A 516 23.14 -10.18 14.03
N TYR A 517 22.94 -9.59 15.21
CA TYR A 517 23.84 -9.78 16.35
C TYR A 517 23.91 -11.26 16.77
N ARG A 518 22.75 -11.94 16.91
CA ARG A 518 22.69 -13.37 17.26
C ARG A 518 23.38 -14.23 16.20
N LEU A 519 23.15 -13.95 14.91
CA LEU A 519 23.87 -14.60 13.82
C LEU A 519 25.38 -14.37 13.93
N GLY A 520 25.81 -13.12 14.12
CA GLY A 520 27.22 -12.77 14.34
C GLY A 520 27.84 -13.52 15.52
N MET A 521 27.12 -13.68 16.62
CA MET A 521 27.60 -14.42 17.80
C MET A 521 27.72 -15.93 17.50
N THR A 522 26.79 -16.50 16.73
CA THR A 522 26.92 -17.90 16.28
C THR A 522 28.08 -18.08 15.31
N LEU A 523 28.33 -17.13 14.41
CA LEU A 523 29.50 -17.13 13.51
C LEU A 523 30.81 -16.98 14.29
N LEU A 524 30.82 -16.16 15.35
CA LEU A 524 31.99 -15.96 16.20
C LEU A 524 32.34 -17.24 16.95
N ALA A 525 31.33 -17.97 17.43
CA ALA A 525 31.55 -19.27 18.04
C ALA A 525 32.05 -20.31 17.03
N ASP A 526 31.55 -20.30 15.79
CA ASP A 526 32.03 -21.20 14.73
C ASP A 526 33.49 -20.95 14.35
N VAL A 527 33.85 -19.69 14.13
CA VAL A 527 35.24 -19.26 13.86
C VAL A 527 36.13 -19.52 15.09
N GLY A 528 35.62 -19.29 16.29
CA GLY A 528 36.32 -19.53 17.57
C GLY A 528 36.66 -20.99 17.82
N MET A 529 35.86 -21.93 17.28
CA MET A 529 36.19 -23.36 17.32
C MET A 529 37.47 -23.68 16.53
N GLU A 530 37.74 -23.00 15.42
CA GLU A 530 38.99 -23.21 14.65
C GLU A 530 40.24 -22.78 15.45
N PHE A 531 40.08 -21.87 16.41
CA PHE A 531 41.14 -21.46 17.34
C PHE A 531 41.23 -22.32 18.60
N GLY A 532 40.44 -23.39 18.71
CA GLY A 532 40.45 -24.30 19.86
C GLY A 532 39.77 -23.74 21.13
N MET A 533 38.95 -22.68 21.01
CA MET A 533 38.28 -22.05 22.15
C MET A 533 36.88 -22.64 22.42
N SER A 534 36.75 -23.97 22.38
CA SER A 534 35.45 -24.67 22.38
C SER A 534 34.59 -24.40 23.63
N ASP A 535 35.20 -24.34 24.82
CA ASP A 535 34.49 -24.03 26.08
C ASP A 535 33.92 -22.62 26.11
N HIS A 536 34.67 -21.64 25.60
CA HIS A 536 34.21 -20.26 25.51
C HIS A 536 33.09 -20.12 24.47
N CYS A 537 33.25 -20.74 23.30
CA CYS A 537 32.25 -20.76 22.23
C CYS A 537 30.93 -21.37 22.71
N ARG A 538 30.99 -22.45 23.49
CA ARG A 538 29.81 -23.06 24.14
C ARG A 538 29.08 -22.07 25.05
N GLN A 539 29.81 -21.35 25.92
CA GLN A 539 29.22 -20.36 26.82
C GLN A 539 28.57 -19.20 26.06
N LEU A 540 29.22 -18.72 24.99
CA LEU A 540 28.69 -17.65 24.14
C LEU A 540 27.35 -18.04 23.51
N ILE A 541 27.27 -19.23 22.90
CA ILE A 541 26.02 -19.70 22.27
C ILE A 541 24.93 -19.95 23.32
N LEU A 542 25.27 -20.54 24.47
CA LEU A 542 24.30 -20.75 25.55
C LEU A 542 23.71 -19.43 26.08
N GLY A 543 24.48 -18.34 26.06
CA GLY A 543 23.99 -17.01 26.46
C GLY A 543 22.90 -16.44 25.56
N ILE A 544 22.94 -16.75 24.26
CA ILE A 544 21.96 -16.27 23.27
C ILE A 544 20.84 -17.28 22.96
N MET A 545 21.02 -18.55 23.33
CA MET A 545 20.14 -19.65 22.97
C MET A 545 18.67 -19.46 23.34
N PRO A 546 18.30 -18.93 24.54
CA PRO A 546 16.89 -18.71 24.88
C PRO A 546 16.17 -17.81 23.87
N GLN A 547 16.86 -16.79 23.35
CA GLN A 547 16.30 -15.85 22.39
C GLN A 547 16.18 -16.45 20.98
N ILE A 548 17.12 -17.32 20.60
CA ILE A 548 17.13 -18.01 19.31
C ILE A 548 16.05 -19.09 19.27
N LEU A 549 15.89 -19.86 20.35
CA LEU A 549 14.85 -20.89 20.44
C LEU A 549 13.44 -20.30 20.39
N SER A 550 13.23 -19.13 21.01
CA SER A 550 11.97 -18.38 20.91
C SER A 550 11.79 -17.69 19.56
N GLY A 551 12.85 -17.54 18.77
CA GLY A 551 12.82 -16.83 17.49
C GLY A 551 12.05 -17.61 16.42
N GLN A 552 11.46 -16.87 15.46
CA GLN A 552 10.76 -17.45 14.31
C GLN A 552 11.70 -17.77 13.13
N GLU A 553 12.97 -17.35 13.18
CA GLU A 553 13.96 -17.64 12.13
C GLU A 553 14.55 -19.04 12.34
N MET A 554 13.96 -20.02 11.65
CA MET A 554 14.35 -21.44 11.75
C MET A 554 15.79 -21.69 11.29
N GLU A 555 16.31 -20.93 10.32
CA GLU A 555 17.68 -21.08 9.82
C GLU A 555 18.72 -20.73 10.89
N HIS A 556 18.55 -19.56 11.53
CA HIS A 556 19.42 -19.14 12.62
C HIS A 556 19.36 -20.10 13.81
N ARG A 557 18.18 -20.66 14.09
CA ARG A 557 18.01 -21.68 15.12
C ARG A 557 18.73 -22.98 14.77
N ALA A 558 18.57 -23.46 13.54
CA ALA A 558 19.27 -24.65 13.06
C ALA A 558 20.79 -24.47 13.12
N PHE A 559 21.29 -23.33 12.65
CA PHE A 559 22.71 -23.01 12.65
C PHE A 559 23.28 -22.89 14.08
N ALA A 560 22.58 -22.19 14.98
CA ALA A 560 22.99 -22.08 16.38
C ALA A 560 23.05 -23.44 17.08
N ASN A 561 22.03 -24.29 16.87
CA ASN A 561 21.98 -25.64 17.44
C ASN A 561 23.07 -26.56 16.88
N HIS A 562 23.34 -26.48 15.58
CA HIS A 562 24.42 -27.23 14.94
C HIS A 562 25.80 -26.81 15.48
N THR A 563 26.06 -25.50 15.55
CA THR A 563 27.32 -24.96 16.09
C THR A 563 27.48 -25.26 17.58
N LEU A 564 26.39 -25.21 18.36
CA LEU A 564 26.40 -25.59 19.77
C LEU A 564 26.75 -27.07 19.95
N ALA A 565 26.16 -27.97 19.15
CA ALA A 565 26.48 -29.39 19.19
C ALA A 565 27.95 -29.65 18.88
N ARG A 566 28.52 -28.96 17.88
CA ARG A 566 29.96 -29.01 17.57
C ARG A 566 30.81 -28.50 18.73
N CYS A 567 30.43 -27.41 19.38
CA CYS A 567 31.12 -26.90 20.57
C CYS A 567 31.06 -27.90 21.74
N MET A 568 29.91 -28.55 21.95
CA MET A 568 29.74 -29.57 22.98
C MET A 568 30.63 -30.78 22.72
N ILE A 569 30.76 -31.23 21.47
CA ILE A 569 31.65 -32.33 21.08
C ILE A 569 33.13 -31.93 21.23
N ALA A 570 33.50 -30.71 20.81
CA ALA A 570 34.89 -30.24 20.85
C ALA A 570 35.38 -29.81 22.25
N SER A 571 34.50 -29.51 23.20
CA SER A 571 34.87 -29.20 24.61
C SER A 571 35.16 -30.45 25.45
N MET A 572 35.01 -31.63 24.86
CA MET A 572 35.23 -32.91 25.55
C MET A 572 36.73 -33.23 25.70
N ASP A 573 37.55 -32.74 24.77
CA ASP A 573 39.00 -32.98 24.78
C ASP A 573 39.73 -32.19 25.89
N SER A 574 39.28 -30.94 26.17
CA SER A 574 39.91 -30.04 27.14
C SER A 574 39.67 -30.45 28.60
N SER A 575 38.50 -30.99 28.91
CA SER A 575 38.13 -31.45 30.27
C SER A 575 38.78 -32.79 30.65
N SER A 576 39.23 -33.59 29.69
CA SER A 576 39.97 -34.83 29.95
C SER A 576 41.43 -34.61 30.38
N MET A 577 42.05 -33.51 29.92
CA MET A 577 43.47 -33.20 30.19
C MET A 577 43.72 -32.49 31.53
N ALA A 578 42.72 -31.80 32.10
CA ALA A 578 42.88 -31.03 33.33
C ALA A 578 42.95 -31.87 34.62
N PHE A 579 42.62 -33.16 34.56
CA PHE A 579 42.57 -34.05 35.75
C PHE A 579 43.37 -35.36 35.63
N SER A 580 44.16 -35.57 34.57
CA SER A 580 44.91 -36.82 34.38
C SER A 580 46.39 -36.72 34.80
N ASN A 581 46.63 -36.61 36.10
CA ASN A 581 47.87 -37.17 36.70
C ASN A 581 47.60 -38.50 37.41
N VAL A 582 46.41 -39.09 37.25
CA VAL A 582 46.08 -40.41 37.79
C VAL A 582 45.51 -41.29 36.67
N PHE A 583 46.22 -42.38 36.42
CA PHE A 583 45.98 -43.38 35.38
C PHE A 583 44.75 -44.25 35.74
N VAL A 584 43.54 -43.86 35.31
CA VAL A 584 42.32 -44.68 35.39
C VAL A 584 41.51 -44.53 34.09
N PRO A 585 40.93 -45.61 33.53
CA PRO A 585 40.16 -45.58 32.28
C PRO A 585 38.75 -44.98 32.47
N THR A 586 38.66 -43.72 32.88
CA THR A 586 37.39 -42.98 33.06
C THR A 586 37.05 -42.08 31.86
N THR A 587 37.92 -42.02 30.85
CA THR A 587 37.78 -41.19 29.64
C THR A 587 36.60 -41.58 28.76
N TYR A 588 36.23 -42.86 28.69
CA TYR A 588 35.11 -43.33 27.86
C TYR A 588 33.73 -42.90 28.39
N ILE A 589 33.53 -42.86 29.72
CA ILE A 589 32.22 -42.57 30.32
C ILE A 589 31.85 -41.08 30.20
N LEU A 590 32.84 -40.18 30.29
CA LEU A 590 32.62 -38.74 30.09
C LEU A 590 32.47 -38.39 28.60
N ALA A 591 33.10 -39.16 27.71
CA ALA A 591 32.95 -39.03 26.27
C ALA A 591 31.52 -39.40 25.80
N GLU A 592 30.88 -40.37 26.44
CA GLU A 592 29.48 -40.69 26.14
C GLU A 592 28.50 -39.60 26.58
N ALA A 593 28.78 -38.89 27.68
CA ALA A 593 27.88 -37.88 28.24
C ALA A 593 27.74 -36.64 27.34
N GLY A 594 28.86 -36.08 26.86
CA GLY A 594 28.82 -34.89 25.98
C GLY A 594 28.25 -35.17 24.58
N LEU A 595 28.50 -36.37 24.03
CA LEU A 595 27.89 -36.82 22.79
C LEU A 595 26.36 -36.99 22.95
N ARG A 596 25.90 -37.54 24.07
CA ARG A 596 24.47 -37.64 24.40
C ARG A 596 23.82 -36.26 24.59
N ASP A 597 24.52 -35.32 25.22
CA ASP A 597 24.02 -33.95 25.42
C ASP A 597 23.91 -33.16 24.10
N ALA A 598 24.71 -33.50 23.09
CA ALA A 598 24.68 -32.87 21.77
C ALA A 598 23.53 -33.36 20.87
N LEU A 599 23.05 -34.60 21.07
CA LEU A 599 22.01 -35.23 20.23
C LEU A 599 20.71 -34.39 20.10
N PRO A 600 20.12 -33.83 21.18
CA PRO A 600 18.91 -33.01 21.06
C PRO A 600 19.11 -31.78 20.16
N CYS A 601 20.30 -31.15 20.23
CA CYS A 601 20.62 -29.99 19.41
C CYS A 601 20.74 -30.39 17.94
N LEU A 602 21.40 -31.51 17.64
CA LEU A 602 21.54 -32.02 16.27
C LEU A 602 20.19 -32.43 15.65
N LEU A 603 19.33 -33.11 16.41
CA LEU A 603 17.99 -33.49 15.94
C LEU A 603 17.11 -32.27 15.67
N MET A 604 17.23 -31.22 16.48
CA MET A 604 16.52 -29.96 16.25
C MET A 604 17.03 -29.25 14.99
N ALA A 605 18.36 -29.20 14.79
CA ALA A 605 18.96 -28.65 13.58
C ALA A 605 18.56 -29.44 12.32
N GLU A 606 18.53 -30.78 12.39
CA GLU A 606 18.05 -31.63 11.29
C GLU A 606 16.60 -31.30 10.93
N ALA A 607 15.71 -31.24 11.94
CA ALA A 607 14.29 -30.94 11.72
C ALA A 607 14.08 -29.57 11.09
N ASP A 608 14.80 -28.55 11.57
CA ASP A 608 14.69 -27.18 11.07
C ASP A 608 15.24 -27.06 9.63
N TYR A 609 16.43 -27.59 9.33
CA TYR A 609 16.97 -27.55 7.96
C TYR A 609 16.13 -28.36 6.96
N MET A 610 15.58 -29.50 7.39
CA MET A 610 14.64 -30.29 6.58
C MET A 610 13.35 -29.52 6.29
N SER A 611 12.85 -28.75 7.26
CA SER A 611 11.66 -27.91 7.06
C SER A 611 11.89 -26.81 6.02
N LEU A 612 13.09 -26.21 6.02
CA LEU A 612 13.54 -25.19 5.05
C LEU A 612 13.94 -25.79 3.69
N SER A 613 14.21 -27.10 3.65
CA SER A 613 14.76 -27.81 2.49
C SER A 613 16.16 -27.34 2.09
N MET A 614 16.98 -26.95 3.07
CA MET A 614 18.41 -26.64 2.86
C MET A 614 19.20 -27.94 2.83
N LEU A 615 19.29 -28.57 1.66
CA LEU A 615 19.77 -29.94 1.52
C LEU A 615 21.26 -30.10 1.84
N GLU A 616 22.09 -29.10 1.51
CA GLU A 616 23.54 -29.11 1.83
C GLU A 616 23.76 -29.11 3.35
N ALA A 617 23.23 -28.11 4.05
CA ALA A 617 23.32 -28.01 5.51
C ALA A 617 22.68 -29.23 6.22
N THR A 618 21.55 -29.74 5.70
CA THR A 618 20.93 -30.97 6.22
C THR A 618 21.89 -32.16 6.14
N SER A 619 22.60 -32.31 5.02
CA SER A 619 23.53 -33.41 4.81
C SER A 619 24.72 -33.34 5.78
N GLU A 620 25.22 -32.13 6.10
CA GLU A 620 26.28 -31.93 7.10
C GLU A 620 25.83 -32.33 8.51
N VAL A 621 24.60 -31.94 8.91
CA VAL A 621 24.05 -32.33 10.22
C VAL A 621 23.82 -33.83 10.29
N GLN A 622 23.27 -34.44 9.24
CA GLN A 622 23.04 -35.89 9.17
C GLN A 622 24.34 -36.69 9.20
N GLN A 623 25.39 -36.21 8.54
CA GLN A 623 26.72 -36.80 8.62
C GLN A 623 27.26 -36.77 10.07
N LEU A 624 27.12 -35.64 10.75
CA LEU A 624 27.54 -35.51 12.15
C LEU A 624 26.71 -36.41 13.09
N LEU A 625 25.41 -36.59 12.81
CA LEU A 625 24.54 -37.52 13.54
C LEU A 625 24.99 -38.99 13.37
N VAL A 626 25.34 -39.41 12.16
CA VAL A 626 25.88 -40.77 11.90
C VAL A 626 27.13 -41.02 12.73
N VAL A 627 28.07 -40.06 12.72
CA VAL A 627 29.30 -40.16 13.53
C VAL A 627 28.99 -40.21 15.02
N ALA A 628 28.04 -39.40 15.50
CA ALA A 628 27.65 -39.40 16.91
C ALA A 628 27.01 -40.74 17.33
N TYR A 629 26.10 -41.30 16.53
CA TYR A 629 25.46 -42.58 16.83
C TYR A 629 26.44 -43.76 16.79
N HIS A 630 27.36 -43.75 15.83
CA HIS A 630 28.43 -44.74 15.75
C HIS A 630 29.28 -44.77 17.03
N ASN A 631 29.72 -43.59 17.49
CA ASN A 631 30.54 -43.46 18.70
C ASN A 631 29.77 -43.81 19.99
N LEU A 632 28.43 -43.71 19.98
CA LEU A 632 27.57 -44.10 21.11
C LEU A 632 27.14 -45.57 21.07
N GLY A 633 27.52 -46.33 20.03
CA GLY A 633 27.13 -47.73 19.86
C GLY A 633 25.63 -47.95 19.53
N MET A 634 24.96 -46.92 19.01
CA MET A 634 23.53 -46.92 18.68
C MET A 634 23.30 -47.34 17.22
N ALA A 635 23.50 -48.62 16.93
CA ALA A 635 23.54 -49.13 15.56
C ALA A 635 22.23 -48.98 14.76
N ALA A 636 21.07 -49.04 15.43
CA ALA A 636 19.77 -48.90 14.75
C ALA A 636 19.51 -47.46 14.31
N GLU A 637 19.87 -46.50 15.17
CA GLU A 637 19.75 -45.07 14.89
C GLU A 637 20.80 -44.58 13.90
N GLU A 638 22.00 -45.16 13.91
CA GLU A 638 23.05 -44.95 12.91
C GLU A 638 22.58 -45.32 11.49
N GLU A 639 22.04 -46.54 11.32
CA GLU A 639 21.51 -47.00 10.02
C GLU A 639 20.39 -46.09 9.52
N GLY A 640 19.47 -45.71 10.41
CA GLY A 640 18.39 -44.78 10.09
C GLY A 640 18.88 -43.37 9.72
N ALA A 641 19.94 -42.85 10.35
CA ALA A 641 20.52 -41.55 10.00
C ALA A 641 21.28 -41.61 8.66
N PHE A 642 21.97 -42.72 8.39
CA PHE A 642 22.69 -42.95 7.14
C PHE A 642 21.75 -43.05 5.92
N GLU A 643 20.59 -43.71 6.10
CA GLU A 643 19.54 -43.75 5.07
C GLU A 643 19.03 -42.35 4.74
N ARG A 644 18.76 -41.52 5.76
CA ARG A 644 18.31 -40.13 5.57
C ARG A 644 19.38 -39.29 4.86
N TYR A 645 20.64 -39.40 5.26
CA TYR A 645 21.77 -38.76 4.58
C TYR A 645 21.84 -39.12 3.09
N THR A 646 21.70 -40.40 2.77
CA THR A 646 21.72 -40.90 1.39
C THR A 646 20.54 -40.38 0.56
N GLN A 647 19.37 -40.18 1.20
CA GLN A 647 18.20 -39.60 0.54
C GLN A 647 18.39 -38.10 0.27
N SER A 648 18.84 -37.33 1.26
CA SER A 648 19.07 -35.89 1.15
C SER A 648 20.10 -35.56 0.06
N THR A 649 21.19 -36.32 -0.01
CA THR A 649 22.26 -36.16 -1.02
C THR A 649 21.78 -36.48 -2.43
N LYS A 650 20.98 -37.54 -2.61
CA LYS A 650 20.34 -37.86 -3.91
C LYS A 650 19.38 -36.77 -4.36
N LEU A 651 18.60 -36.20 -3.44
CA LEU A 651 17.71 -35.08 -3.74
C LEU A 651 18.50 -33.84 -4.16
N ALA A 652 19.60 -33.52 -3.47
CA ALA A 652 20.47 -32.40 -3.83
C ALA A 652 21.03 -32.55 -5.26
N GLN A 653 21.54 -33.74 -5.61
CA GLN A 653 22.02 -34.04 -6.97
C GLN A 653 20.91 -33.90 -8.03
N ALA A 654 19.70 -34.37 -7.74
CA ALA A 654 18.56 -34.24 -8.66
C ALA A 654 18.16 -32.77 -8.92
N PHE A 655 18.31 -31.88 -7.93
CA PHE A 655 18.08 -30.44 -8.09
C PHE A 655 19.19 -29.75 -8.89
N GLU A 656 20.44 -30.20 -8.76
CA GLU A 656 21.55 -29.69 -9.61
C GLU A 656 21.34 -30.06 -11.09
N GLU A 657 20.81 -31.26 -11.35
CA GLU A 657 20.55 -31.76 -12.72
C GLU A 657 19.32 -31.10 -13.39
N ASN A 658 18.30 -30.70 -12.62
CA ASN A 658 17.09 -30.08 -13.15
C ASN A 658 16.82 -28.69 -12.52
N PRO A 659 17.20 -27.59 -13.20
CA PRO A 659 17.17 -26.24 -12.64
C PRO A 659 15.76 -25.62 -12.55
N ALA A 660 14.74 -26.24 -13.14
CA ALA A 660 13.40 -25.69 -13.18
C ALA A 660 12.60 -26.12 -11.95
N ASP A 661 12.49 -25.22 -10.96
CA ASP A 661 11.63 -25.44 -9.81
C ASP A 661 10.15 -25.43 -10.26
N PRO A 662 9.40 -26.54 -10.06
CA PRO A 662 7.98 -26.60 -10.41
C PRO A 662 7.13 -25.59 -9.61
N GLU A 663 7.56 -25.20 -8.41
CA GLU A 663 6.87 -24.21 -7.60
C GLU A 663 7.04 -22.80 -8.18
N ALA A 664 8.27 -22.43 -8.56
CA ALA A 664 8.56 -21.16 -9.21
C ALA A 664 7.80 -21.02 -10.55
N THR A 665 7.67 -22.11 -11.30
CA THR A 665 6.90 -22.16 -12.55
C THR A 665 5.42 -21.84 -12.32
N ARG A 666 4.79 -22.41 -11.28
CA ARG A 666 3.39 -22.13 -10.92
C ARG A 666 3.17 -20.67 -10.50
N VAL A 667 4.12 -20.10 -9.76
CA VAL A 667 4.06 -18.68 -9.37
C VAL A 667 4.11 -17.81 -10.62
N TRP A 668 5.01 -18.12 -11.55
CA TRP A 668 5.12 -17.39 -12.81
C TRP A 668 3.85 -17.48 -13.65
N ASP A 669 3.25 -18.67 -13.78
CA ASP A 669 1.99 -18.86 -14.48
C ASP A 669 0.87 -17.99 -13.87
N THR A 670 0.78 -17.97 -12.55
CA THR A 670 -0.21 -17.16 -11.82
C THR A 670 0.00 -15.65 -12.06
N VAL A 671 1.25 -15.18 -12.00
CA VAL A 671 1.59 -13.77 -12.28
C VAL A 671 1.24 -13.41 -13.72
N THR A 672 1.53 -14.28 -14.69
CA THR A 672 1.19 -14.04 -16.09
C THR A 672 -0.32 -14.02 -16.35
N GLU A 673 -1.10 -14.88 -15.68
CA GLU A 673 -2.56 -14.88 -15.77
C GLU A 673 -3.16 -13.56 -15.24
N ILE A 674 -2.63 -13.06 -14.14
CA ILE A 674 -3.07 -11.80 -13.53
C ILE A 674 -2.65 -10.61 -14.39
N GLY A 675 -1.43 -10.62 -14.93
CA GLY A 675 -0.96 -9.65 -15.91
C GLY A 675 -1.87 -9.59 -17.15
N LYS A 676 -2.29 -10.75 -17.68
CA LYS A 676 -3.26 -10.85 -18.79
C LYS A 676 -4.62 -10.25 -18.41
N SER A 677 -5.13 -10.54 -17.22
CA SER A 677 -6.42 -10.00 -16.75
C SER A 677 -6.38 -8.48 -16.58
N LEU A 678 -5.28 -7.92 -16.08
CA LEU A 678 -5.12 -6.47 -15.91
C LEU A 678 -4.94 -5.74 -17.23
N ALA A 679 -4.20 -6.31 -18.20
CA ALA A 679 -4.05 -5.71 -19.53
C ALA A 679 -5.34 -5.75 -20.35
N SER A 680 -6.29 -6.62 -20.01
CA SER A 680 -7.61 -6.70 -20.65
C SER A 680 -8.64 -5.69 -20.11
N ARG A 681 -8.28 -4.92 -19.06
CA ARG A 681 -9.08 -3.82 -18.51
C ARG A 681 -8.56 -2.48 -19.01
#